data_AF-D2QWT3-F1
#
_entry.id   AF-D2QWT3-F1
#
_cell.length_a   1.000
_cell.length_b   1.000
_cell.length_c   1.000
_cell.angle_alpha   90.00
_cell.angle_beta   90.00
_cell.angle_gamma   90.00
#
_symmetry.space_group_name_H-M   'P 1'
#
loop_
_entity.id
_entity.type
_entity.pdbx_description
1 polymer ?
#
loop_
_entity_poly.entity_id
_entity_poly.type
_entity_poly.pdbx_seq_one_letter_code
_entity_poly.pdbx_strand_id
1 'polypeptide(L)'
;MQIEVRFMAVPAHQDSELQHSFGPGEVTFDYLPLESTTAPNLPVNVQPENRLPVFDLASTGPLELPPALTTNVAPAPAQRQVPRSSAQVKARGAGEIWLEGDVILCACPDCRAPMSIRIWLLIADCWKCGTSIELDEQQEREVQRLLEQRKQEPAAPVAQVPVAPAPVVPPAKVEKKSVAPIPPPPAPVSPLAATAEMPDAGGVDVMMQMGPLLPARPPRPTTSPARREEMRDEAVPRQRFKGAVTAEAPAAAAVAPAEQARPKQKRRRVLQKQTSIIKSLFKDTPAWLVSMLIHMVLLTLLGIFSLPIEDEEGPWILLSTSARIERKPGEDVVKIEPQQEEAKFDLPIPVTADINDAQQRQVLIAANQDARDLRLDESQALPLANVEDVKRRINESSGNSGLVAARDPRLRVEVVQQEGGTTLTEAAVARGLRWLAEHQNSDGSWSLRGFKHAADCNCDGDGGFGGKAPGTALAMLPFLGAGQTHQVGKYKNTVSKGLRWMLTHQGENGDLRDGANGTEGMYTHGQGTIVLCEAFAMTGDEQLRIPAQRAVDFILKAQYNDGGWRYSPTTRSERGDTSVVGWQLMALQSARAANLTVPDQSLGMASLFFDGVQSRDGERYAYMRGQTATPVMTAEALLCRMYLGWNKENPALENGVKWLVENHPPSRSEANIYYWYYATQTMHHYGGEEWEQWNLKMRDILVESQESSGHRAGSWNPRGDHASAGGRIYMTALSVCSLEVYYRHLPIFRQIKLD
;
A
#
# COMPACT_ATOMS: atom_id res chain seq x y z
N MET A 1 -64.97 20.84 -36.15
CA MET A 1 -64.61 21.89 -35.16
C MET A 1 -63.53 21.29 -34.27
N GLN A 2 -62.27 21.47 -34.64
CA GLN A 2 -61.13 20.86 -33.95
C GLN A 2 -60.53 21.85 -32.94
N ILE A 3 -60.02 21.31 -31.83
CA ILE A 3 -59.22 22.05 -30.86
C ILE A 3 -57.77 21.80 -31.24
N GLU A 4 -57.03 22.85 -31.58
CA GLU A 4 -55.61 22.77 -31.93
C GLU A 4 -54.81 23.60 -30.93
N VAL A 5 -53.74 23.01 -30.38
CA VAL A 5 -52.90 23.64 -29.37
C VAL A 5 -51.85 24.51 -30.05
N ARG A 6 -51.67 25.76 -29.60
CA ARG A 6 -50.54 26.59 -30.02
C ARG A 6 -49.94 27.35 -28.84
N PHE A 7 -48.66 27.07 -28.57
CA PHE A 7 -47.87 27.76 -27.56
C PHE A 7 -47.57 29.20 -27.98
N MET A 8 -47.64 30.13 -27.03
CA MET A 8 -46.92 31.41 -27.06
C MET A 8 -46.35 31.68 -25.68
N ALA A 9 -45.11 32.18 -25.63
CA ALA A 9 -44.38 32.45 -24.40
C ALA A 9 -43.99 33.92 -24.30
N VAL A 10 -44.20 34.50 -23.12
CA VAL A 10 -43.47 35.67 -22.58
C VAL A 10 -43.43 35.51 -21.03
N PRO A 11 -42.64 36.30 -20.27
CA PRO A 11 -41.73 35.73 -19.29
C PRO A 11 -42.29 35.58 -17.87
N ALA A 12 -41.75 34.62 -17.12
CA ALA A 12 -41.80 34.63 -15.66
C ALA A 12 -40.68 35.52 -15.10
N HIS A 13 -40.93 36.15 -13.94
CA HIS A 13 -40.03 37.14 -13.34
C HIS A 13 -38.67 36.57 -12.91
N GLN A 14 -37.63 37.41 -13.05
CA GLN A 14 -36.41 37.30 -12.26
C GLN A 14 -36.61 38.07 -10.96
N ASP A 15 -36.66 37.38 -9.83
CA ASP A 15 -36.35 37.99 -8.53
C ASP A 15 -34.96 37.49 -8.11
N SER A 16 -33.97 38.37 -8.29
CA SER A 16 -32.54 38.10 -8.11
C SER A 16 -31.95 39.07 -7.10
N GLU A 17 -32.23 38.84 -5.81
CA GLU A 17 -31.52 39.57 -4.75
C GLU A 17 -30.09 39.03 -4.60
N LEU A 18 -29.17 39.78 -5.19
CA LEU A 18 -27.72 39.57 -5.15
C LEU A 18 -27.07 40.64 -4.27
N GLN A 19 -25.93 40.29 -3.68
CA GLN A 19 -24.88 41.21 -3.20
C GLN A 19 -25.22 42.15 -2.03
N HIS A 20 -24.80 41.71 -0.83
CA HIS A 20 -23.90 42.52 0.02
C HIS A 20 -22.87 41.60 0.68
N SER A 21 -21.63 41.98 0.98
CA SER A 21 -20.70 42.96 0.36
C SER A 21 -19.36 42.77 1.10
N PHE A 22 -18.24 42.58 0.41
CA PHE A 22 -16.92 42.69 1.08
C PHE A 22 -16.65 44.15 1.45
N GLY A 23 -16.08 44.40 2.63
CA GLY A 23 -15.69 45.73 3.11
C GLY A 23 -14.46 45.65 4.03
N PRO A 24 -13.45 46.53 3.89
CA PRO A 24 -12.19 46.43 4.62
C PRO A 24 -12.14 47.36 5.86
N GLY A 25 -11.39 46.97 6.89
CA GLY A 25 -11.04 47.86 8.00
C GLY A 25 -10.52 47.18 9.27
N GLU A 26 -9.31 47.59 9.69
CA GLU A 26 -8.87 47.73 11.09
C GLU A 26 -9.19 46.61 12.12
N VAL A 27 -8.28 45.65 12.22
CA VAL A 27 -7.62 45.37 13.52
C VAL A 27 -6.12 45.50 13.30
N THR A 28 -5.45 46.32 14.10
CA THR A 28 -4.02 46.65 13.94
C THR A 28 -3.11 45.53 14.45
N PHE A 29 -2.03 45.27 13.71
CA PHE A 29 -0.84 44.58 14.22
C PHE A 29 0.24 45.62 14.49
N ASP A 30 0.42 45.99 15.76
CA ASP A 30 1.49 46.89 16.19
C ASP A 30 2.86 46.19 16.09
N TYR A 31 3.54 46.41 14.96
CA TYR A 31 4.95 46.10 14.83
C TYR A 31 5.79 47.18 15.53
N LEU A 32 6.33 46.85 16.71
CA LEU A 32 7.40 47.64 17.31
C LEU A 32 8.63 47.60 16.38
N PRO A 33 9.20 48.76 15.99
CA PRO A 33 10.29 48.82 15.03
C PRO A 33 11.63 48.42 15.66
N LEU A 34 12.42 47.63 14.94
CA LEU A 34 13.86 47.56 15.15
C LEU A 34 14.53 48.70 14.37
N GLU A 35 15.02 49.70 15.10
CA GLU A 35 15.74 50.83 14.52
C GLU A 35 17.05 50.36 13.86
N SER A 36 17.19 50.60 12.55
CA SER A 36 18.47 50.46 11.86
C SER A 36 19.16 51.82 11.78
N THR A 37 20.25 51.98 12.52
CA THR A 37 21.04 53.22 12.51
C THR A 37 21.77 53.39 11.18
N THR A 38 21.65 54.58 10.58
CA THR A 38 22.22 54.88 9.27
C THR A 38 23.60 55.53 9.36
N ALA A 39 24.54 55.03 8.55
CA ALA A 39 25.77 55.73 8.16
C ALA A 39 26.14 55.31 6.73
N PRO A 40 26.45 56.25 5.80
CA PRO A 40 26.62 55.94 4.38
C PRO A 40 28.09 55.76 3.97
N ASN A 41 28.34 55.01 2.88
CA ASN A 41 29.05 55.53 1.68
C ASN A 41 29.26 54.49 0.56
N LEU A 42 29.54 55.02 -0.64
CA LEU A 42 30.06 54.40 -1.87
C LEU A 42 29.09 53.56 -2.75
N PRO A 43 29.15 53.71 -4.10
CA PRO A 43 28.17 53.12 -5.03
C PRO A 43 28.67 51.89 -5.81
N VAL A 44 27.74 51.08 -6.30
CA VAL A 44 27.97 50.15 -7.44
C VAL A 44 26.82 50.30 -8.45
N ASN A 45 27.18 50.32 -9.73
CA ASN A 45 26.30 50.59 -10.87
C ASN A 45 25.49 49.34 -11.28
N VAL A 46 24.20 49.50 -11.60
CA VAL A 46 23.34 48.43 -12.13
C VAL A 46 22.73 48.88 -13.45
N GLN A 47 23.14 48.25 -14.54
CA GLN A 47 22.55 48.39 -15.88
C GLN A 47 21.64 47.17 -16.19
N PRO A 48 20.47 47.34 -16.85
CA PRO A 48 19.49 46.26 -16.99
C PRO A 48 19.38 45.71 -18.43
N GLU A 49 19.83 44.48 -18.67
CA GLU A 49 19.66 43.81 -19.97
C GLU A 49 18.92 42.46 -19.89
N ASN A 50 18.10 42.22 -20.93
CA ASN A 50 17.20 41.08 -21.21
C ASN A 50 15.76 41.16 -20.69
N ARG A 51 14.94 41.96 -21.39
CA ARG A 51 13.49 41.69 -21.50
C ARG A 51 13.27 40.57 -22.51
N LEU A 52 12.53 39.53 -22.13
CA LEU A 52 12.01 38.53 -23.07
C LEU A 52 10.92 39.17 -23.97
N PRO A 53 10.85 38.85 -25.27
CA PRO A 53 9.83 39.41 -26.16
C PRO A 53 8.45 38.82 -25.85
N VAL A 54 7.43 39.69 -25.79
CA VAL A 54 6.02 39.31 -25.74
C VAL A 54 5.51 39.22 -27.19
N PHE A 55 4.89 38.10 -27.55
CA PHE A 55 4.25 37.92 -28.84
C PHE A 55 2.79 38.33 -28.78
N ASP A 56 2.36 39.16 -29.74
CA ASP A 56 0.95 39.51 -29.94
C ASP A 56 0.26 38.41 -30.76
N LEU A 57 -0.86 37.89 -30.25
CA LEU A 57 -1.65 36.81 -30.84
C LEU A 57 -2.70 37.30 -31.86
N ALA A 58 -2.81 38.61 -32.11
CA ALA A 58 -3.82 39.22 -32.98
C ALA A 58 -3.35 39.57 -34.41
N SER A 59 -2.11 39.25 -34.80
CA SER A 59 -1.57 39.59 -36.13
C SER A 59 -1.85 38.51 -37.19
N THR A 60 -2.30 38.93 -38.37
CA THR A 60 -2.66 38.06 -39.51
C THR A 60 -1.70 38.15 -40.71
N GLY A 61 -0.50 38.70 -40.51
CA GLY A 61 0.56 38.75 -41.53
C GLY A 61 1.47 37.50 -41.54
N PRO A 62 2.09 37.16 -42.68
CA PRO A 62 3.07 36.06 -42.74
C PRO A 62 4.36 36.40 -41.98
N LEU A 63 4.93 35.41 -41.29
CA LEU A 63 6.15 35.55 -40.47
C LEU A 63 7.42 35.35 -41.32
N GLU A 64 8.29 36.35 -41.35
CA GLU A 64 9.67 36.22 -41.85
C GLU A 64 10.62 35.83 -40.70
N LEU A 65 11.63 35.01 -41.00
CA LEU A 65 12.64 34.56 -40.04
C LEU A 65 14.00 35.23 -40.30
N PRO A 66 14.67 35.82 -39.28
CA PRO A 66 15.99 36.41 -39.45
C PRO A 66 17.09 35.33 -39.60
N PRO A 67 18.20 35.63 -40.31
CA PRO A 67 19.22 34.65 -40.67
C PRO A 67 20.18 34.30 -39.52
N ALA A 68 20.83 33.13 -39.65
CA ALA A 68 21.78 32.61 -38.67
C ALA A 68 23.10 33.41 -38.61
N LEU A 69 23.68 33.51 -37.41
CA LEU A 69 25.02 34.06 -37.15
C LEU A 69 25.96 33.00 -36.55
N THR A 70 27.26 33.18 -36.76
CA THR A 70 28.26 32.11 -36.75
C THR A 70 29.06 31.98 -35.45
N THR A 71 29.70 30.82 -35.30
CA THR A 71 30.48 30.39 -34.14
C THR A 71 31.81 31.11 -33.97
N ASN A 72 32.26 31.22 -32.71
CA ASN A 72 33.67 31.13 -32.33
C ASN A 72 33.80 30.55 -30.92
N VAL A 73 34.86 29.78 -30.65
CA VAL A 73 34.98 28.93 -29.45
C VAL A 73 36.40 28.97 -28.86
N ALA A 74 36.49 29.10 -27.54
CA ALA A 74 37.64 28.68 -26.73
C ALA A 74 37.13 28.10 -25.38
N PRO A 75 37.81 27.12 -24.74
CA PRO A 75 37.10 26.13 -23.93
C PRO A 75 37.25 26.26 -22.40
N ALA A 76 36.30 25.64 -21.70
CA ALA A 76 36.31 25.33 -20.27
C ALA A 76 36.27 23.78 -20.06
N PRO A 77 36.59 23.23 -18.87
CA PRO A 77 37.12 21.87 -18.75
C PRO A 77 36.09 20.73 -18.91
N ALA A 78 36.60 19.56 -19.32
CA ALA A 78 35.81 18.41 -19.74
C ALA A 78 35.04 17.73 -18.59
N GLN A 79 33.70 17.71 -18.71
CA GLN A 79 32.85 16.73 -18.03
C GLN A 79 32.90 15.39 -18.78
N ARG A 80 32.84 14.26 -18.07
CA ARG A 80 32.82 12.92 -18.67
C ARG A 80 31.52 12.71 -19.47
N GLN A 81 31.63 12.64 -20.79
CA GLN A 81 30.54 12.19 -21.64
C GLN A 81 30.32 10.68 -21.48
N VAL A 82 29.09 10.28 -21.19
CA VAL A 82 28.62 8.90 -21.42
C VAL A 82 28.19 8.82 -22.90
N PRO A 83 28.66 7.83 -23.68
CA PRO A 83 28.38 7.78 -25.11
C PRO A 83 26.90 7.42 -25.35
N ARG A 84 26.09 8.41 -25.77
CA ARG A 84 24.81 8.15 -26.43
C ARG A 84 25.09 7.71 -27.87
N SER A 85 24.84 6.44 -28.18
CA SER A 85 24.91 5.91 -29.55
C SER A 85 23.74 6.43 -30.38
N SER A 86 23.95 7.54 -31.10
CA SER A 86 22.97 8.10 -32.04
C SER A 86 22.90 7.29 -33.33
N ALA A 87 22.25 6.12 -33.27
CA ALA A 87 21.91 5.36 -34.47
C ALA A 87 20.83 6.10 -35.26
N GLN A 88 21.18 6.61 -36.44
CA GLN A 88 20.21 7.16 -37.38
C GLN A 88 19.41 6.01 -37.99
N VAL A 89 18.15 5.84 -37.55
CA VAL A 89 17.22 4.85 -38.14
C VAL A 89 16.95 5.26 -39.59
N LYS A 90 17.49 4.49 -40.54
CA LYS A 90 17.10 4.60 -41.95
C LYS A 90 15.62 4.25 -42.09
N ALA A 91 14.88 5.04 -42.86
CA ALA A 91 13.51 4.70 -43.21
C ALA A 91 13.49 3.42 -44.06
N ARG A 92 12.96 2.34 -43.48
CA ARG A 92 12.80 1.02 -44.10
C ARG A 92 11.48 0.90 -44.86
N GLY A 93 11.33 -0.15 -45.67
CA GLY A 93 10.11 -0.40 -46.44
C GLY A 93 8.91 -0.76 -45.56
N ALA A 94 7.69 -0.40 -45.99
CA ALA A 94 6.49 -0.97 -45.40
C ALA A 94 6.45 -2.48 -45.70
N GLY A 95 6.28 -3.30 -44.67
CA GLY A 95 6.41 -4.77 -44.76
C GLY A 95 7.84 -5.31 -44.60
N GLU A 96 8.86 -4.47 -44.41
CA GLU A 96 10.21 -4.94 -44.07
C GLU A 96 10.28 -5.36 -42.59
N ILE A 97 10.77 -6.58 -42.32
CA ILE A 97 10.97 -7.14 -40.97
C ILE A 97 12.47 -7.24 -40.69
N TRP A 98 12.91 -6.90 -39.48
CA TRP A 98 14.32 -6.99 -39.08
C TRP A 98 14.51 -7.31 -37.59
N LEU A 99 15.70 -7.78 -37.25
CA LEU A 99 16.19 -7.90 -35.88
C LEU A 99 16.98 -6.65 -35.46
N GLU A 100 16.75 -6.18 -34.24
CA GLU A 100 17.54 -5.12 -33.62
C GLU A 100 17.85 -5.51 -32.16
N GLY A 101 19.09 -5.96 -31.92
CA GLY A 101 19.43 -6.70 -30.71
C GLY A 101 18.70 -8.05 -30.68
N ASP A 102 17.88 -8.26 -29.64
CA ASP A 102 17.07 -9.46 -29.45
C ASP A 102 15.56 -9.20 -29.70
N VAL A 103 15.21 -8.04 -30.29
CA VAL A 103 13.84 -7.65 -30.62
C VAL A 103 13.61 -7.74 -32.12
N ILE A 104 12.47 -8.34 -32.54
CA ILE A 104 12.03 -8.32 -33.94
C ILE A 104 11.07 -7.15 -34.15
N LEU A 105 11.32 -6.39 -35.21
CA LEU A 105 10.64 -5.16 -35.58
C LEU A 105 10.13 -5.22 -37.01
N CYS A 106 9.03 -4.52 -37.29
CA CYS A 106 8.63 -4.15 -38.64
C CYS A 106 8.18 -2.68 -38.70
N ALA A 107 7.94 -2.14 -39.89
CA ALA A 107 7.51 -0.76 -40.09
C ALA A 107 5.98 -0.63 -40.13
N CYS A 108 5.41 0.20 -39.25
CA CYS A 108 3.98 0.51 -39.22
C CYS A 108 3.49 1.08 -40.57
N PRO A 109 2.37 0.59 -41.15
CA PRO A 109 1.88 1.06 -42.44
C PRO A 109 1.51 2.56 -42.43
N ASP A 110 0.84 3.03 -41.36
CA ASP A 110 0.29 4.39 -41.31
C ASP A 110 1.35 5.45 -41.02
N CYS A 111 2.20 5.22 -40.01
CA CYS A 111 3.12 6.25 -39.49
C CYS A 111 4.61 5.92 -39.69
N ARG A 112 4.96 4.75 -40.24
CA ARG A 112 6.32 4.25 -40.50
C ARG A 112 7.27 4.20 -39.30
N ALA A 113 6.75 4.31 -38.08
CA ALA A 113 7.51 4.01 -36.88
C ALA A 113 7.74 2.49 -36.76
N PRO A 114 8.85 2.05 -36.14
CA PRO A 114 9.03 0.64 -35.82
C PRO A 114 7.95 0.17 -34.83
N MET A 115 7.45 -1.04 -35.06
CA MET A 115 6.50 -1.76 -34.21
C MET A 115 7.11 -3.11 -33.81
N SER A 116 6.93 -3.50 -32.55
CA SER A 116 7.49 -4.74 -31.99
C SER A 116 6.60 -5.95 -32.29
N ILE A 117 7.17 -7.00 -32.89
CA ILE A 117 6.44 -8.21 -33.26
C ILE A 117 6.32 -9.15 -32.05
N ARG A 118 5.09 -9.40 -31.59
CA ARG A 118 4.76 -10.40 -30.56
C ARG A 118 4.54 -11.75 -31.24
N ILE A 119 5.63 -12.48 -31.47
CA ILE A 119 5.66 -13.75 -32.24
C ILE A 119 4.56 -14.72 -31.80
N TRP A 120 4.38 -14.93 -30.48
CA TRP A 120 3.37 -15.82 -29.88
C TRP A 120 1.90 -15.44 -30.14
N LEU A 121 1.65 -14.22 -30.62
CA LEU A 121 0.32 -13.70 -30.93
C LEU A 121 0.16 -13.39 -32.43
N LEU A 122 1.22 -13.55 -33.23
CA LEU A 122 1.29 -13.10 -34.63
C LEU A 122 0.81 -11.64 -34.84
N ILE A 123 1.09 -10.77 -33.87
CA ILE A 123 0.63 -9.36 -33.86
C ILE A 123 1.82 -8.41 -33.67
N ALA A 124 1.79 -7.26 -34.36
CA ALA A 124 2.74 -6.16 -34.17
C ALA A 124 2.02 -4.84 -33.82
N ASP A 125 2.39 -4.24 -32.68
CA ASP A 125 1.76 -3.01 -32.17
C ASP A 125 2.62 -1.78 -32.43
N CYS A 126 2.04 -0.72 -33.02
CA CYS A 126 2.73 0.55 -33.17
C CYS A 126 2.57 1.44 -31.93
N TRP A 127 3.65 1.58 -31.17
CA TRP A 127 3.72 2.41 -29.96
C TRP A 127 3.49 3.92 -30.22
N LYS A 128 3.47 4.35 -31.49
CA LYS A 128 3.31 5.77 -31.87
C LYS A 128 1.87 6.16 -32.25
N CYS A 129 1.08 5.24 -32.81
CA CYS A 129 -0.28 5.55 -33.30
C CYS A 129 -1.35 4.55 -32.85
N GLY A 130 -1.00 3.49 -32.12
CA GLY A 130 -1.94 2.49 -31.64
C GLY A 130 -2.41 1.48 -32.70
N THR A 131 -2.00 1.63 -33.96
CA THR A 131 -2.26 0.62 -35.01
C THR A 131 -1.62 -0.70 -34.61
N SER A 132 -2.45 -1.73 -34.44
CA SER A 132 -2.03 -3.12 -34.30
C SER A 132 -2.31 -3.84 -35.62
N ILE A 133 -1.39 -4.70 -36.07
CA ILE A 133 -1.55 -5.51 -37.29
C ILE A 133 -1.29 -6.99 -36.98
N GLU A 134 -2.09 -7.86 -37.57
CA GLU A 134 -1.82 -9.30 -37.65
C GLU A 134 -0.79 -9.56 -38.77
N LEU A 135 0.11 -10.52 -38.55
CA LEU A 135 1.12 -10.93 -39.52
C LEU A 135 0.50 -11.88 -40.56
N ASP A 136 0.80 -11.64 -41.83
CA ASP A 136 0.50 -12.61 -42.89
C ASP A 136 1.49 -13.78 -42.90
N GLU A 137 1.15 -14.88 -43.58
CA GLU A 137 2.00 -16.08 -43.61
C GLU A 137 3.42 -15.83 -44.20
N GLN A 138 3.62 -14.82 -45.06
CA GLN A 138 4.94 -14.49 -45.60
C GLN A 138 5.78 -13.77 -44.53
N GLN A 139 5.14 -12.86 -43.79
CA GLN A 139 5.73 -12.19 -42.64
C GLN A 139 6.09 -13.18 -41.53
N GLU A 140 5.23 -14.14 -41.20
CA GLU A 140 5.56 -15.20 -40.23
C GLU A 140 6.76 -16.03 -40.69
N ARG A 141 6.77 -16.49 -41.95
CA ARG A 141 7.90 -17.27 -42.49
C ARG A 141 9.23 -16.50 -42.47
N GLU A 142 9.19 -15.18 -42.65
CA GLU A 142 10.37 -14.31 -42.51
C GLU A 142 10.81 -14.14 -41.04
N VAL A 143 9.87 -13.99 -40.10
CA VAL A 143 10.16 -13.99 -38.65
C VAL A 143 10.85 -15.30 -38.23
N GLN A 144 10.33 -16.44 -38.67
CA GLN A 144 10.95 -17.75 -38.40
C GLN A 144 12.34 -17.87 -39.02
N ARG A 145 12.55 -17.38 -40.26
CA ARG A 145 13.85 -17.35 -40.95
C ARG A 145 14.89 -16.55 -40.18
N LEU A 146 14.52 -15.37 -39.67
CA LEU A 146 15.41 -14.48 -38.90
C LEU A 146 15.78 -15.10 -37.54
N LEU A 147 14.83 -15.73 -36.85
CA LEU A 147 15.10 -16.47 -35.61
C LEU A 147 16.08 -17.64 -35.84
N GLU A 148 15.91 -18.40 -36.92
CA GLU A 148 16.76 -19.56 -37.20
C GLU A 148 18.17 -19.15 -37.61
N GLN A 149 18.33 -18.06 -38.37
CA GLN A 149 19.64 -17.45 -38.62
C GLN A 149 20.31 -17.01 -37.32
N ARG A 150 19.57 -16.40 -36.39
CA ARG A 150 20.10 -15.96 -35.08
C ARG A 150 20.57 -17.11 -34.20
N LYS A 151 19.95 -18.30 -34.27
CA LYS A 151 20.44 -19.51 -33.58
C LYS A 151 21.78 -20.03 -34.14
N GLN A 152 22.07 -19.71 -35.40
CA GLN A 152 23.27 -20.18 -36.12
C GLN A 152 24.46 -19.21 -35.99
N GLU A 153 24.25 -17.99 -35.49
CA GLU A 153 25.34 -17.08 -35.13
C GLU A 153 26.03 -17.52 -33.81
N PRO A 154 27.35 -17.79 -33.80
CA PRO A 154 28.07 -18.03 -32.57
C PRO A 154 28.13 -16.75 -31.72
N ALA A 155 27.65 -16.83 -30.48
CA ALA A 155 27.53 -15.67 -29.59
C ALA A 155 28.87 -14.92 -29.42
N ALA A 156 28.88 -13.63 -29.77
CA ALA A 156 30.03 -12.76 -29.59
C ALA A 156 30.40 -12.64 -28.10
N PRO A 157 31.71 -12.62 -27.75
CA PRO A 157 32.13 -12.62 -26.36
C PRO A 157 31.71 -11.33 -25.64
N VAL A 158 30.92 -11.49 -24.57
CA VAL A 158 30.44 -10.37 -23.73
C VAL A 158 31.63 -9.62 -23.16
N ALA A 159 31.73 -8.32 -23.49
CA ALA A 159 32.79 -7.46 -22.98
C ALA A 159 32.65 -7.29 -21.45
N GLN A 160 33.70 -7.67 -20.71
CA GLN A 160 33.70 -7.55 -19.25
C GLN A 160 33.77 -6.08 -18.84
N VAL A 161 32.78 -5.63 -18.06
CA VAL A 161 32.80 -4.31 -17.43
C VAL A 161 33.94 -4.30 -16.39
N PRO A 162 34.91 -3.36 -16.46
CA PRO A 162 36.04 -3.36 -15.54
C PRO A 162 35.61 -3.02 -14.11
N VAL A 163 35.93 -3.92 -13.17
CA VAL A 163 35.69 -3.72 -11.75
C VAL A 163 36.55 -2.57 -11.22
N ALA A 164 35.92 -1.58 -10.58
CA ALA A 164 36.64 -0.47 -9.96
C ALA A 164 37.47 -0.97 -8.75
N PRO A 165 38.72 -0.49 -8.56
CA PRO A 165 39.53 -0.88 -7.42
C PRO A 165 38.95 -0.38 -6.10
N ALA A 166 39.06 -1.19 -5.05
CA ALA A 166 38.58 -0.84 -3.70
C ALA A 166 39.31 0.38 -3.11
N PRO A 167 38.65 1.20 -2.28
CA PRO A 167 39.25 2.38 -1.68
C PRO A 167 40.40 2.02 -0.73
N VAL A 168 41.54 2.70 -0.88
CA VAL A 168 42.72 2.52 -0.02
C VAL A 168 42.47 3.22 1.32
N VAL A 169 42.46 2.46 2.41
CA VAL A 169 42.35 2.99 3.77
C VAL A 169 43.69 3.65 4.17
N PRO A 170 43.72 4.94 4.55
CA PRO A 170 44.94 5.58 5.04
C PRO A 170 45.30 5.06 6.45
N PRO A 171 46.60 4.96 6.81
CA PRO A 171 47.03 4.42 8.09
C PRO A 171 46.60 5.30 9.27
N ALA A 172 46.14 4.67 10.35
CA ALA A 172 45.63 5.35 11.53
C ALA A 172 46.73 6.17 12.24
N LYS A 173 46.39 7.41 12.63
CA LYS A 173 47.21 8.19 13.57
C LYS A 173 47.07 7.60 14.97
N VAL A 174 48.20 7.38 15.65
CA VAL A 174 48.23 6.91 17.04
C VAL A 174 48.03 8.09 17.97
N GLU A 175 46.80 8.29 18.43
CA GLU A 175 46.53 9.18 19.56
C GLU A 175 46.84 8.49 20.89
N LYS A 176 47.47 9.24 21.81
CA LYS A 176 47.84 8.73 23.13
C LYS A 176 46.61 8.74 24.04
N LYS A 177 46.26 7.59 24.63
CA LYS A 177 45.23 7.50 25.66
C LYS A 177 45.57 8.42 26.84
N SER A 178 44.82 9.51 27.00
CA SER A 178 44.64 10.16 28.30
C SER A 178 43.68 9.33 29.15
N VAL A 179 44.00 9.16 30.43
CA VAL A 179 43.13 8.43 31.37
C VAL A 179 42.14 9.42 31.98
N ALA A 180 40.84 9.21 31.75
CA ALA A 180 39.79 9.92 32.46
C ALA A 180 39.65 9.37 33.90
N PRO A 181 39.46 10.21 34.92
CA PRO A 181 39.35 9.77 36.31
C PRO A 181 38.02 9.05 36.60
N ILE A 182 38.06 8.15 37.59
CA ILE A 182 36.91 7.35 38.04
C ILE A 182 35.94 8.25 38.86
N PRO A 183 34.63 8.23 38.60
CA PRO A 183 33.65 8.94 39.42
C PRO A 183 33.51 8.28 40.82
N PRO A 184 33.39 9.06 41.91
CA PRO A 184 33.22 8.51 43.26
C PRO A 184 31.81 7.90 43.46
N PRO A 185 31.67 6.92 44.38
CA PRO A 185 30.38 6.28 44.68
C PRO A 185 29.42 7.22 45.45
N PRO A 186 28.10 6.97 45.38
CA PRO A 186 27.09 7.78 46.07
C PRO A 186 27.16 7.65 47.59
N ALA A 187 26.97 8.76 48.29
CA ALA A 187 26.89 8.83 49.76
C ALA A 187 25.51 8.38 50.30
N PRO A 188 25.43 7.82 51.51
CA PRO A 188 24.19 7.29 52.08
C PRO A 188 23.23 8.37 52.59
N VAL A 189 21.92 8.08 52.53
CA VAL A 189 20.84 8.93 53.05
C VAL A 189 20.60 8.63 54.53
N SER A 190 20.34 9.67 55.34
CA SER A 190 19.82 9.56 56.71
C SER A 190 19.04 10.83 57.11
N PRO A 191 18.15 10.78 58.14
CA PRO A 191 16.93 11.62 58.16
C PRO A 191 16.85 12.63 59.33
N LEU A 192 15.65 13.20 59.53
CA LEU A 192 15.23 14.28 60.47
C LEU A 192 15.55 15.71 59.98
N ALA A 193 14.73 16.75 60.26
CA ALA A 193 13.40 16.84 60.89
C ALA A 193 12.60 18.05 60.32
N ALA A 194 11.36 18.23 60.76
CA ALA A 194 10.47 19.33 60.35
C ALA A 194 10.28 20.39 61.46
N THR A 195 9.98 21.64 61.09
CA THR A 195 9.20 22.64 61.87
C THR A 195 8.75 23.80 60.97
N ALA A 196 7.51 24.26 61.20
CA ALA A 196 6.99 25.63 60.95
C ALA A 196 7.00 26.18 59.49
N GLU A 197 6.07 27.04 59.06
CA GLU A 197 4.76 27.49 59.59
C GLU A 197 3.92 28.06 58.42
N MET A 198 2.59 28.08 58.54
CA MET A 198 1.72 28.93 57.72
C MET A 198 0.72 29.68 58.63
N PRO A 199 0.38 30.94 58.33
CA PRO A 199 -0.70 31.65 59.02
C PRO A 199 -2.10 31.17 58.57
N ASP A 200 -3.06 31.35 59.46
CA ASP A 200 -4.45 30.86 59.38
C ASP A 200 -5.45 32.03 59.17
N ALA A 201 -6.70 31.73 58.75
CA ALA A 201 -7.96 32.28 59.28
C ALA A 201 -9.16 32.22 58.30
N GLY A 202 -10.24 31.53 58.71
CA GLY A 202 -11.64 31.83 58.33
C GLY A 202 -12.23 31.11 57.10
N GLY A 203 -13.27 30.28 57.18
CA GLY A 203 -13.94 29.69 58.36
C GLY A 203 -15.40 30.11 58.57
N VAL A 204 -16.37 29.20 58.33
CA VAL A 204 -17.75 29.22 58.84
C VAL A 204 -18.27 27.77 59.02
N ASP A 205 -18.96 27.48 60.14
CA ASP A 205 -19.50 26.17 60.52
C ASP A 205 -20.98 25.92 60.13
N VAL A 206 -21.36 24.63 59.99
CA VAL A 206 -22.60 24.04 60.57
C VAL A 206 -22.33 22.57 60.97
N MET A 207 -22.83 22.12 62.13
CA MET A 207 -22.58 20.78 62.73
C MET A 207 -23.82 19.87 62.85
N MET A 208 -23.60 18.54 62.86
CA MET A 208 -24.18 17.50 63.77
C MET A 208 -23.50 16.14 63.47
N GLN A 209 -22.73 15.47 64.35
CA GLN A 209 -23.03 14.78 65.64
C GLN A 209 -23.95 13.54 65.51
N MET A 210 -23.71 12.33 66.07
CA MET A 210 -22.57 11.60 66.72
C MET A 210 -22.84 10.07 66.49
N GLY A 211 -21.91 9.08 66.47
CA GLY A 211 -21.03 8.54 67.53
C GLY A 211 -21.68 7.31 68.26
N PRO A 212 -20.96 6.37 68.95
CA PRO A 212 -19.49 6.24 69.12
C PRO A 212 -18.88 4.78 69.24
N LEU A 213 -17.55 4.71 69.47
CA LEU A 213 -16.73 3.66 70.18
C LEU A 213 -16.11 2.39 69.49
N LEU A 214 -14.99 1.93 70.10
CA LEU A 214 -13.98 0.90 69.71
C LEU A 214 -13.50 0.10 70.97
N PRO A 215 -12.85 -1.10 70.89
CA PRO A 215 -11.36 -1.23 70.87
C PRO A 215 -10.80 -2.50 70.13
N ALA A 216 -9.53 -2.93 70.34
CA ALA A 216 -8.80 -3.86 69.43
C ALA A 216 -7.71 -4.82 70.03
N ARG A 217 -7.39 -5.92 69.28
CA ARG A 217 -6.15 -6.78 69.27
C ARG A 217 -5.83 -7.65 70.53
N PRO A 218 -4.86 -8.64 70.53
CA PRO A 218 -4.07 -9.28 69.44
C PRO A 218 -4.19 -10.86 69.29
N PRO A 219 -3.18 -11.78 69.49
CA PRO A 219 -2.65 -12.63 68.37
C PRO A 219 -2.55 -14.19 68.53
N ARG A 220 -2.08 -14.86 67.45
CA ARG A 220 -1.49 -16.24 67.20
C ARG A 220 -1.06 -17.12 68.41
N PRO A 221 -1.05 -18.51 68.32
CA PRO A 221 -0.19 -19.28 67.37
C PRO A 221 -0.59 -20.74 66.94
N THR A 222 0.32 -21.39 66.18
CA THR A 222 0.62 -22.83 65.84
C THR A 222 -0.15 -23.99 66.53
N THR A 223 -0.37 -25.19 65.93
CA THR A 223 0.64 -26.24 65.54
C THR A 223 0.15 -27.31 64.50
N SER A 224 1.04 -28.25 64.14
CA SER A 224 0.83 -29.55 63.42
C SER A 224 1.22 -30.73 64.37
N PRO A 225 1.41 -32.04 64.02
CA PRO A 225 1.18 -32.84 62.79
C PRO A 225 0.56 -34.26 63.01
N ALA A 226 0.39 -35.09 61.95
CA ALA A 226 0.47 -36.59 61.91
C ALA A 226 -0.19 -37.20 60.63
N ARG A 227 0.12 -38.41 60.09
CA ARG A 227 1.32 -39.30 60.13
C ARG A 227 1.11 -40.55 59.22
N ARG A 228 2.13 -40.95 58.41
CA ARG A 228 2.34 -42.28 57.73
C ARG A 228 1.35 -42.70 56.62
N GLU A 229 1.63 -43.66 55.72
CA GLU A 229 2.81 -44.54 55.42
C GLU A 229 2.88 -44.73 53.86
N GLU A 230 4.04 -44.69 53.18
CA GLU A 230 4.85 -45.84 52.65
C GLU A 230 4.14 -46.79 51.65
N MET A 231 4.78 -47.38 50.61
CA MET A 231 6.09 -47.22 49.93
C MET A 231 6.06 -48.07 48.62
N ARG A 232 7.08 -47.93 47.75
CA ARG A 232 7.45 -48.79 46.59
C ARG A 232 6.73 -48.48 45.28
N ASP A 233 7.30 -48.76 44.10
CA ASP A 233 8.67 -48.82 43.54
C ASP A 233 8.50 -49.59 42.22
N GLU A 234 8.74 -48.97 41.07
CA GLU A 234 9.50 -49.56 39.95
C GLU A 234 9.73 -48.51 38.86
N ALA A 235 10.87 -48.62 38.15
CA ALA A 235 11.25 -47.67 37.10
C ALA A 235 11.90 -48.38 35.91
N VAL A 236 11.47 -48.03 34.69
CA VAL A 236 11.93 -48.60 33.43
C VAL A 236 12.39 -47.46 32.49
N PRO A 237 13.53 -47.59 31.79
CA PRO A 237 14.30 -46.42 31.36
C PRO A 237 13.93 -45.85 29.98
N ARG A 238 14.26 -44.56 29.77
CA ARG A 238 14.38 -43.93 28.44
C ARG A 238 15.85 -43.72 28.09
N GLN A 239 16.31 -44.29 26.98
CA GLN A 239 17.64 -44.01 26.43
C GLN A 239 17.69 -42.63 25.74
N ARG A 240 18.81 -41.92 25.87
CA ARG A 240 19.10 -40.70 25.10
C ARG A 240 20.62 -40.50 24.94
N PHE A 241 21.16 -40.87 23.78
CA PHE A 241 22.58 -40.64 23.49
C PHE A 241 22.86 -39.18 23.07
N LYS A 242 23.92 -38.60 23.64
CA LYS A 242 24.70 -37.49 23.10
C LYS A 242 26.18 -37.80 23.36
N GLY A 243 27.05 -37.55 22.39
CA GLY A 243 28.49 -37.75 22.52
C GLY A 243 29.25 -36.51 22.99
N ALA A 244 30.53 -36.71 23.35
CA ALA A 244 31.54 -35.68 23.55
C ALA A 244 32.93 -36.21 23.13
N VAL A 245 33.95 -35.35 23.10
CA VAL A 245 35.26 -35.56 22.46
C VAL A 245 36.40 -35.54 23.51
N THR A 246 37.66 -35.81 23.09
CA THR A 246 38.99 -35.75 23.77
C THR A 246 39.54 -37.11 24.26
N ALA A 247 40.85 -37.44 24.21
CA ALA A 247 42.04 -36.97 23.45
C ALA A 247 43.15 -38.06 23.58
N GLU A 248 44.45 -37.97 23.22
CA GLU A 248 45.36 -36.95 22.64
C GLU A 248 46.64 -37.64 22.06
N ALA A 249 47.53 -36.88 21.38
CA ALA A 249 48.98 -37.15 21.17
C ALA A 249 49.39 -38.40 20.31
N PRO A 250 50.66 -38.54 19.81
CA PRO A 250 51.89 -37.79 20.09
C PRO A 250 52.67 -37.24 18.85
N ALA A 251 53.84 -36.64 19.12
CA ALA A 251 54.90 -36.27 18.16
C ALA A 251 56.22 -37.04 18.53
N ALA A 252 57.41 -36.85 17.96
CA ALA A 252 58.00 -35.82 17.06
C ALA A 252 59.23 -36.39 16.29
N ALA A 253 60.14 -35.51 15.81
CA ALA A 253 61.48 -35.80 15.23
C ALA A 253 61.51 -36.47 13.83
N ALA A 254 62.00 -35.81 12.76
CA ALA A 254 63.41 -35.56 12.34
C ALA A 254 64.00 -36.74 11.52
N VAL A 255 64.81 -36.59 10.46
CA VAL A 255 65.86 -35.60 10.10
C VAL A 255 65.78 -35.21 8.58
N ALA A 256 66.50 -34.17 8.14
CA ALA A 256 66.59 -33.63 6.75
C ALA A 256 67.99 -33.93 6.11
N PRO A 257 68.52 -33.26 5.04
CA PRO A 257 67.95 -32.37 4.00
C PRO A 257 68.38 -32.69 2.53
N ALA A 258 67.94 -31.87 1.56
CA ALA A 258 68.54 -31.64 0.21
C ALA A 258 68.55 -32.83 -0.83
N GLU A 259 68.68 -32.67 -2.16
CA GLU A 259 68.71 -31.48 -3.05
C GLU A 259 68.24 -31.79 -4.51
N GLN A 260 67.90 -30.74 -5.27
CA GLN A 260 67.88 -30.61 -6.76
C GLN A 260 66.92 -31.45 -7.67
N ALA A 261 66.88 -31.00 -8.94
CA ALA A 261 66.30 -31.58 -10.17
C ALA A 261 64.75 -31.65 -10.39
N ARG A 262 64.29 -30.87 -11.38
CA ARG A 262 63.10 -31.12 -12.25
C ARG A 262 63.57 -31.83 -13.55
N PRO A 263 62.73 -32.37 -14.47
CA PRO A 263 61.26 -32.22 -14.60
C PRO A 263 60.45 -33.49 -15.00
N LYS A 264 59.14 -33.31 -15.28
CA LYS A 264 58.27 -34.16 -16.14
C LYS A 264 58.19 -35.68 -15.86
N GLN A 265 57.36 -36.12 -14.90
CA GLN A 265 56.40 -37.25 -15.07
C GLN A 265 55.45 -37.44 -13.86
N LYS A 266 54.26 -36.83 -13.88
CA LYS A 266 53.16 -37.13 -12.93
C LYS A 266 51.78 -37.09 -13.63
N ARG A 267 51.46 -38.15 -14.39
CA ARG A 267 50.11 -38.36 -14.97
C ARG A 267 49.67 -39.85 -15.02
N ARG A 268 50.29 -40.72 -14.22
CA ARG A 268 50.18 -42.20 -14.37
C ARG A 268 50.04 -43.01 -13.06
N ARG A 269 49.53 -42.42 -11.97
CA ARG A 269 49.31 -43.11 -10.67
C ARG A 269 47.91 -42.98 -10.04
N VAL A 270 46.94 -42.33 -10.71
CA VAL A 270 45.56 -42.19 -10.18
C VAL A 270 44.66 -43.38 -10.57
N LEU A 271 44.80 -43.90 -11.80
CA LEU A 271 43.93 -44.95 -12.36
C LEU A 271 44.04 -46.33 -11.69
N GLN A 272 45.08 -46.60 -10.90
CA GLN A 272 45.35 -47.95 -10.37
C GLN A 272 44.64 -48.25 -9.03
N LYS A 273 43.89 -47.29 -8.45
CA LYS A 273 43.20 -47.47 -7.16
C LYS A 273 41.68 -47.76 -7.27
N GLN A 274 41.07 -47.62 -8.45
CA GLN A 274 39.64 -47.95 -8.64
C GLN A 274 39.42 -49.44 -8.96
N THR A 275 40.37 -50.10 -9.63
CA THR A 275 40.24 -51.50 -10.08
C THR A 275 40.29 -52.56 -8.96
N SER A 276 40.62 -52.19 -7.73
CA SER A 276 40.58 -53.10 -6.57
C SER A 276 39.19 -53.22 -5.95
N ILE A 277 38.39 -52.15 -5.97
CA ILE A 277 37.08 -52.08 -5.27
C ILE A 277 36.04 -53.00 -5.93
N ILE A 278 36.05 -53.06 -7.27
CA ILE A 278 35.17 -53.95 -8.04
C ILE A 278 35.49 -55.42 -7.74
N LYS A 279 36.76 -55.76 -7.50
CA LYS A 279 37.20 -57.13 -7.20
C LYS A 279 36.87 -57.62 -5.78
N SER A 280 36.69 -56.73 -4.80
CA SER A 280 36.14 -57.12 -3.49
C SER A 280 34.63 -57.33 -3.56
N LEU A 281 33.88 -56.40 -4.18
CA LEU A 281 32.43 -56.51 -4.34
C LEU A 281 32.00 -57.83 -5.02
N PHE A 282 32.69 -58.25 -6.07
CA PHE A 282 32.42 -59.52 -6.74
C PHE A 282 32.79 -60.79 -5.95
N LYS A 283 33.50 -60.67 -4.82
CA LYS A 283 33.98 -61.82 -4.04
C LYS A 283 33.08 -62.15 -2.84
N ASP A 284 32.47 -61.14 -2.25
CA ASP A 284 31.66 -61.25 -1.03
C ASP A 284 30.14 -61.26 -1.34
N THR A 285 29.75 -61.08 -2.61
CA THR A 285 28.35 -61.06 -3.04
C THR A 285 27.82 -62.47 -3.34
N PRO A 286 26.69 -62.91 -2.75
CA PRO A 286 26.09 -64.20 -3.05
C PRO A 286 25.73 -64.37 -4.54
N ALA A 287 26.01 -65.53 -5.11
CA ALA A 287 25.81 -65.80 -6.55
C ALA A 287 24.38 -65.58 -7.05
N TRP A 288 23.36 -65.78 -6.19
CA TRP A 288 21.96 -65.51 -6.53
C TRP A 288 21.69 -64.02 -6.77
N LEU A 289 22.36 -63.11 -6.03
CA LEU A 289 22.18 -61.67 -6.19
C LEU A 289 22.85 -61.18 -7.48
N VAL A 290 24.04 -61.71 -7.79
CA VAL A 290 24.73 -61.44 -9.07
C VAL A 290 23.87 -61.93 -10.24
N SER A 291 23.31 -63.14 -10.14
CA SER A 291 22.39 -63.68 -11.15
C SER A 291 21.12 -62.83 -11.28
N MET A 292 20.48 -62.45 -10.17
CA MET A 292 19.30 -61.57 -10.18
C MET A 292 19.59 -60.25 -10.89
N LEU A 293 20.71 -59.60 -10.57
CA LEU A 293 21.06 -58.29 -11.13
C LEU A 293 21.37 -58.39 -12.64
N ILE A 294 22.04 -59.46 -13.08
CA ILE A 294 22.24 -59.76 -14.51
C ILE A 294 20.90 -59.98 -15.22
N HIS A 295 19.99 -60.78 -14.66
CA HIS A 295 18.68 -61.01 -15.26
C HIS A 295 17.79 -59.76 -15.25
N MET A 296 17.91 -58.89 -14.24
CA MET A 296 17.21 -57.61 -14.19
C MET A 296 17.65 -56.71 -15.35
N VAL A 297 18.96 -56.53 -15.53
CA VAL A 297 19.53 -55.78 -16.67
C VAL A 297 19.18 -56.42 -18.01
N LEU A 298 19.21 -57.76 -18.11
CA LEU A 298 18.84 -58.47 -19.33
C LEU A 298 17.35 -58.25 -19.68
N LEU A 299 16.45 -58.28 -18.70
CA LEU A 299 15.03 -58.02 -18.90
C LEU A 299 14.73 -56.55 -19.19
N THR A 300 15.47 -55.60 -18.60
CA THR A 300 15.37 -54.17 -18.96
C THR A 300 15.80 -53.94 -20.40
N LEU A 301 16.94 -54.51 -20.83
CA LEU A 301 17.41 -54.43 -22.21
C LEU A 301 16.43 -55.14 -23.17
N LEU A 302 15.93 -56.32 -22.79
CA LEU A 302 14.91 -57.03 -23.57
C LEU A 302 13.65 -56.17 -23.73
N GLY A 303 13.19 -55.49 -22.69
CA GLY A 303 12.08 -54.53 -22.78
C GLY A 303 12.36 -53.41 -23.77
N ILE A 304 13.53 -52.76 -23.68
CA ILE A 304 13.96 -51.68 -24.59
C ILE A 304 14.06 -52.14 -26.06
N PHE A 305 14.38 -53.41 -26.31
CA PHE A 305 14.49 -53.98 -27.67
C PHE A 305 13.25 -54.74 -28.16
N SER A 306 12.27 -55.04 -27.30
CA SER A 306 11.07 -55.82 -27.64
C SER A 306 9.77 -55.01 -27.62
N LEU A 307 9.78 -53.84 -26.98
CA LEU A 307 8.75 -52.84 -27.23
C LEU A 307 8.99 -52.30 -28.66
N PRO A 308 8.01 -52.41 -29.59
CA PRO A 308 8.10 -51.65 -30.81
C PRO A 308 8.12 -50.17 -30.44
N ILE A 309 8.96 -49.40 -31.14
CA ILE A 309 8.74 -47.95 -31.24
C ILE A 309 7.54 -47.81 -32.16
N GLU A 310 6.34 -47.78 -31.57
CA GLU A 310 5.19 -47.20 -32.22
C GLU A 310 5.49 -45.70 -32.32
N ASP A 311 5.81 -45.23 -33.52
CA ASP A 311 5.89 -43.80 -33.80
C ASP A 311 4.51 -43.20 -33.49
N GLU A 312 4.41 -42.35 -32.46
CA GLU A 312 3.18 -41.62 -32.15
C GLU A 312 2.92 -40.50 -33.18
N GLU A 313 2.72 -40.89 -34.45
CA GLU A 313 1.76 -40.23 -35.34
C GLU A 313 0.31 -40.56 -34.88
N GLY A 314 0.07 -40.46 -33.58
CA GLY A 314 -1.28 -40.36 -33.05
C GLY A 314 -1.92 -39.11 -33.63
N PRO A 315 -3.19 -39.17 -34.10
CA PRO A 315 -3.85 -38.00 -34.64
C PRO A 315 -4.06 -36.97 -33.52
N TRP A 316 -3.16 -35.99 -33.44
CA TRP A 316 -3.32 -34.81 -32.62
C TRP A 316 -4.61 -34.12 -33.07
N ILE A 317 -5.66 -34.24 -32.26
CA ILE A 317 -6.91 -33.53 -32.50
C ILE A 317 -6.63 -32.06 -32.20
N LEU A 318 -6.17 -31.34 -33.22
CA LEU A 318 -6.20 -29.89 -33.18
C LEU A 318 -7.67 -29.50 -33.07
N LEU A 319 -8.04 -28.90 -31.94
CA LEU A 319 -9.30 -28.17 -31.83
C LEU A 319 -9.20 -26.81 -32.56
N SER A 320 -8.69 -26.84 -33.80
CA SER A 320 -8.97 -25.81 -34.78
C SER A 320 -10.46 -25.92 -35.10
N THR A 321 -11.27 -25.11 -34.42
CA THR A 321 -12.70 -24.94 -34.69
C THR A 321 -12.91 -24.16 -36.00
N SER A 322 -12.27 -24.61 -37.09
CA SER A 322 -12.62 -24.24 -38.45
C SER A 322 -13.96 -24.91 -38.76
N ALA A 323 -15.06 -24.21 -38.48
CA ALA A 323 -16.41 -24.67 -38.71
C ALA A 323 -16.68 -24.81 -40.23
N ARG A 324 -16.20 -25.90 -40.84
CA ARG A 324 -16.64 -26.34 -42.16
C ARG A 324 -18.08 -26.81 -42.05
N ILE A 325 -19.01 -25.86 -42.21
CA ILE A 325 -20.44 -26.12 -42.38
C ILE A 325 -20.60 -26.91 -43.69
N GLU A 326 -20.63 -28.24 -43.59
CA GLU A 326 -20.85 -29.13 -44.71
C GLU A 326 -22.33 -29.04 -45.13
N ARG A 327 -22.65 -28.07 -45.98
CA ARG A 327 -24.01 -27.76 -46.43
C ARG A 327 -24.62 -28.88 -47.29
N LYS A 328 -25.11 -29.92 -46.63
CA LYS A 328 -26.05 -30.89 -47.22
C LYS A 328 -27.41 -30.19 -47.40
N PRO A 329 -28.02 -30.21 -48.60
CA PRO A 329 -29.31 -29.55 -48.80
C PRO A 329 -30.43 -30.33 -48.09
N GLY A 330 -31.10 -29.72 -47.12
CA GLY A 330 -32.40 -30.21 -46.61
C GLY A 330 -32.52 -30.51 -45.12
N GLU A 331 -31.50 -30.29 -44.29
CA GLU A 331 -31.66 -30.30 -42.83
C GLU A 331 -32.08 -28.91 -42.31
N ASP A 332 -32.94 -28.90 -41.29
CA ASP A 332 -33.46 -27.68 -40.68
C ASP A 332 -32.33 -26.82 -40.10
N VAL A 333 -32.55 -25.49 -40.13
CA VAL A 333 -31.63 -24.55 -39.49
C VAL A 333 -31.74 -24.73 -37.98
N VAL A 334 -30.85 -25.54 -37.43
CA VAL A 334 -30.50 -25.50 -36.01
C VAL A 334 -29.97 -24.10 -35.74
N LYS A 335 -30.86 -23.23 -35.28
CA LYS A 335 -30.48 -22.02 -34.59
C LYS A 335 -29.67 -22.45 -33.39
N ILE A 336 -28.36 -22.30 -33.49
CA ILE A 336 -27.54 -21.99 -32.33
C ILE A 336 -27.95 -20.57 -31.94
N GLU A 337 -29.11 -20.46 -31.30
CA GLU A 337 -29.32 -19.40 -30.32
C GLU A 337 -28.12 -19.53 -29.38
N PRO A 338 -27.25 -18.50 -29.28
CA PRO A 338 -26.07 -18.60 -28.45
C PRO A 338 -26.58 -18.88 -27.05
N GLN A 339 -26.28 -20.07 -26.53
CA GLN A 339 -26.59 -20.40 -25.15
C GLN A 339 -25.97 -19.28 -24.33
N GLN A 340 -26.83 -18.48 -23.74
CA GLN A 340 -26.37 -17.44 -22.85
C GLN A 340 -25.76 -18.20 -21.68
N GLU A 341 -24.42 -18.27 -21.64
CA GLU A 341 -23.73 -18.51 -20.39
C GLU A 341 -24.24 -17.42 -19.45
N GLU A 342 -25.14 -17.83 -18.55
CA GLU A 342 -25.74 -16.93 -17.58
C GLU A 342 -24.59 -16.39 -16.76
N ALA A 343 -24.27 -15.11 -16.98
CA ALA A 343 -23.03 -14.54 -16.51
C ALA A 343 -23.01 -14.65 -14.98
N LYS A 344 -22.26 -15.61 -14.44
CA LYS A 344 -22.31 -15.90 -13.02
C LYS A 344 -21.62 -14.77 -12.26
N PHE A 345 -22.43 -13.87 -11.73
CA PHE A 345 -22.02 -12.85 -10.78
C PHE A 345 -21.87 -13.50 -9.41
N ASP A 346 -20.74 -13.26 -8.75
CA ASP A 346 -20.51 -13.78 -7.39
C ASP A 346 -20.95 -12.78 -6.31
N LEU A 347 -21.38 -11.59 -6.71
CA LEU A 347 -21.76 -10.47 -5.85
C LEU A 347 -23.10 -9.88 -6.31
N PRO A 348 -23.85 -9.20 -5.42
CA PRO A 348 -25.10 -8.52 -5.79
C PRO A 348 -24.92 -7.57 -6.98
N ILE A 349 -25.88 -7.57 -7.89
CA ILE A 349 -26.05 -6.57 -8.93
C ILE A 349 -26.82 -5.38 -8.32
N PRO A 350 -26.50 -4.12 -8.62
CA PRO A 350 -27.30 -2.99 -8.15
C PRO A 350 -28.74 -3.10 -8.62
N VAL A 351 -29.71 -2.83 -7.73
CA VAL A 351 -31.16 -2.89 -8.02
C VAL A 351 -31.58 -1.95 -9.16
N THR A 352 -30.76 -0.94 -9.45
CA THR A 352 -30.94 0.06 -10.52
C THR A 352 -30.43 -0.37 -11.90
N ALA A 353 -29.73 -1.51 -12.02
CA ALA A 353 -29.13 -1.96 -13.28
C ALA A 353 -29.99 -3.02 -13.99
N ASP A 354 -30.29 -2.81 -15.28
CA ASP A 354 -31.03 -3.78 -16.10
C ASP A 354 -30.09 -4.77 -16.79
N ILE A 355 -30.26 -6.06 -16.51
CA ILE A 355 -29.49 -7.17 -17.09
C ILE A 355 -30.00 -7.52 -18.50
N ASN A 356 -31.20 -7.08 -18.86
CA ASN A 356 -31.82 -7.32 -20.17
C ASN A 356 -31.31 -6.33 -21.22
N ASP A 357 -30.87 -5.14 -20.81
CA ASP A 357 -30.12 -4.23 -21.68
C ASP A 357 -28.71 -4.81 -21.96
N ALA A 358 -28.42 -5.06 -23.24
CA ALA A 358 -27.15 -5.58 -23.69
C ALA A 358 -25.95 -4.68 -23.32
N GLN A 359 -26.14 -3.35 -23.27
CA GLN A 359 -25.07 -2.42 -22.89
C GLN A 359 -24.75 -2.51 -21.40
N GLN A 360 -25.76 -2.41 -20.52
CA GLN A 360 -25.59 -2.60 -19.08
C GLN A 360 -25.08 -4.01 -18.74
N ARG A 361 -25.57 -5.06 -19.40
CA ARG A 361 -25.06 -6.43 -19.23
C ARG A 361 -23.56 -6.53 -19.53
N GLN A 362 -23.08 -5.90 -20.60
CA GLN A 362 -21.65 -5.90 -20.92
C GLN A 362 -20.81 -5.14 -19.90
N VAL A 363 -21.31 -4.00 -19.38
CA VAL A 363 -20.66 -3.24 -18.29
C VAL A 363 -20.62 -4.07 -17.00
N LEU A 364 -21.70 -4.77 -16.65
CA LEU A 364 -21.75 -5.67 -15.50
C LEU A 364 -20.75 -6.82 -15.63
N ILE A 365 -20.65 -7.46 -16.81
CA ILE A 365 -19.68 -8.55 -17.07
C ILE A 365 -18.24 -8.05 -16.87
N ALA A 366 -17.90 -6.88 -17.44
CA ALA A 366 -16.59 -6.26 -17.25
C ALA A 366 -16.32 -5.89 -15.77
N ALA A 367 -17.34 -5.42 -15.05
CA ALA A 367 -17.24 -5.14 -13.62
C ALA A 367 -17.04 -6.43 -12.77
N ASN A 368 -17.68 -7.55 -13.15
CA ASN A 368 -17.46 -8.84 -12.49
C ASN A 368 -16.03 -9.36 -12.71
N GLN A 369 -15.45 -9.09 -13.90
CA GLN A 369 -14.04 -9.35 -14.17
C GLN A 369 -13.13 -8.46 -13.31
N ASP A 370 -13.32 -7.12 -13.31
CA ASP A 370 -12.60 -6.18 -12.43
C ASP A 370 -12.68 -6.60 -10.95
N ALA A 371 -13.84 -7.03 -10.45
CA ALA A 371 -14.04 -7.45 -9.05
C ALA A 371 -13.37 -8.81 -8.72
N ARG A 372 -13.30 -9.74 -9.69
CA ARG A 372 -12.53 -11.00 -9.56
C ARG A 372 -11.02 -10.74 -9.52
N ASP A 373 -10.57 -9.71 -10.22
CA ASP A 373 -9.18 -9.27 -10.38
C ASP A 373 -8.48 -8.84 -9.07
N LEU A 374 -9.23 -8.67 -7.97
CA LEU A 374 -8.71 -8.40 -6.61
C LEU A 374 -8.54 -9.65 -5.73
N ARG A 375 -9.17 -10.76 -6.09
CA ARG A 375 -9.17 -11.98 -5.28
C ARG A 375 -7.80 -12.64 -5.32
N LEU A 376 -7.56 -13.52 -4.34
CA LEU A 376 -6.35 -14.34 -4.35
C LEU A 376 -6.50 -15.43 -5.40
N ASP A 377 -5.43 -15.60 -6.18
CA ASP A 377 -5.23 -16.74 -7.06
C ASP A 377 -5.03 -18.00 -6.19
N GLU A 378 -5.99 -18.92 -6.27
CA GLU A 378 -6.05 -20.15 -5.46
C GLU A 378 -4.85 -21.08 -5.69
N SER A 379 -4.12 -20.91 -6.79
CA SER A 379 -2.89 -21.69 -7.06
C SER A 379 -1.72 -21.31 -6.14
N GLN A 380 -1.80 -20.17 -5.43
CA GLN A 380 -0.72 -19.68 -4.59
C GLN A 380 -0.78 -20.30 -3.18
N ALA A 381 0.28 -21.02 -2.81
CA ALA A 381 0.49 -21.53 -1.45
C ALA A 381 0.86 -20.38 -0.49
N LEU A 382 -0.16 -19.65 -0.01
CA LEU A 382 -0.01 -18.46 0.84
C LEU A 382 -0.03 -18.85 2.34
N PRO A 383 0.75 -18.17 3.21
CA PRO A 383 0.83 -18.45 4.65
C PRO A 383 -0.35 -17.85 5.43
N LEU A 384 -1.58 -18.12 4.97
CA LEU A 384 -2.81 -17.60 5.57
C LEU A 384 -3.31 -18.50 6.71
N ALA A 385 -4.06 -17.91 7.64
CA ALA A 385 -4.79 -18.65 8.66
C ALA A 385 -5.87 -19.58 8.03
N ASN A 386 -6.32 -20.58 8.79
CA ASN A 386 -7.48 -21.38 8.42
C ASN A 386 -8.72 -20.48 8.27
N VAL A 387 -9.49 -20.66 7.19
CA VAL A 387 -10.70 -19.87 6.88
C VAL A 387 -11.69 -19.92 8.05
N GLU A 388 -11.89 -21.08 8.67
CA GLU A 388 -12.83 -21.26 9.77
C GLU A 388 -12.39 -20.52 11.04
N ASP A 389 -11.09 -20.40 11.28
CA ASP A 389 -10.55 -19.57 12.36
C ASP A 389 -10.67 -18.06 12.03
N VAL A 390 -10.70 -17.65 10.76
CA VAL A 390 -11.02 -16.27 10.36
C VAL A 390 -12.52 -16.00 10.52
N LYS A 391 -13.40 -16.85 9.97
CA LYS A 391 -14.87 -16.75 10.12
C LYS A 391 -15.27 -16.68 11.58
N ARG A 392 -14.78 -17.61 12.41
CA ARG A 392 -15.08 -17.62 13.85
C ARG A 392 -14.67 -16.31 14.53
N ARG A 393 -13.49 -15.76 14.22
CA ARG A 393 -13.03 -14.46 14.78
C ARG A 393 -13.84 -13.25 14.29
N ILE A 394 -14.50 -13.32 13.14
CA ILE A 394 -15.43 -12.28 12.66
C ILE A 394 -16.78 -12.42 13.39
N ASN A 395 -17.32 -13.64 13.45
CA ASN A 395 -18.58 -13.92 14.14
C ASN A 395 -18.49 -13.66 15.67
N GLU A 396 -17.32 -13.89 16.27
CA GLU A 396 -17.01 -13.61 17.68
C GLU A 396 -16.52 -12.17 17.93
N SER A 397 -16.32 -11.32 16.91
CA SER A 397 -15.74 -10.00 17.11
C SER A 397 -16.69 -9.08 17.88
N SER A 398 -16.27 -8.68 19.08
CA SER A 398 -16.90 -7.62 19.87
C SER A 398 -15.82 -6.64 20.29
N GLY A 399 -15.80 -5.46 19.65
CA GLY A 399 -14.75 -4.44 19.82
C GLY A 399 -13.49 -4.72 19.00
N ASN A 400 -12.33 -4.28 19.51
CA ASN A 400 -11.09 -4.15 18.72
C ASN A 400 -10.51 -5.47 18.16
N SER A 401 -10.80 -6.60 18.81
CA SER A 401 -10.27 -7.92 18.42
C SER A 401 -11.02 -8.45 17.20
N GLY A 402 -10.43 -8.29 16.02
CA GLY A 402 -10.99 -8.78 14.75
C GLY A 402 -11.09 -7.73 13.64
N LEU A 403 -10.86 -6.44 13.93
CA LEU A 403 -11.00 -5.29 13.01
C LEU A 403 -10.40 -5.46 11.59
N VAL A 404 -9.40 -6.33 11.44
CA VAL A 404 -8.64 -6.58 10.21
C VAL A 404 -9.01 -7.92 9.55
N ALA A 405 -9.72 -8.82 10.26
CA ALA A 405 -9.98 -10.20 9.82
C ALA A 405 -10.90 -10.29 8.59
N ALA A 406 -11.89 -9.39 8.47
CA ALA A 406 -12.78 -9.32 7.31
C ALA A 406 -12.08 -8.92 6.00
N ARG A 407 -10.84 -8.43 6.07
CA ARG A 407 -10.02 -8.10 4.90
C ARG A 407 -9.36 -9.33 4.25
N ASP A 408 -9.60 -10.54 4.76
CA ASP A 408 -9.20 -11.78 4.10
C ASP A 408 -9.90 -11.91 2.73
N PRO A 409 -9.18 -11.93 1.60
CA PRO A 409 -9.80 -11.93 0.28
C PRO A 409 -10.69 -13.14 -0.02
N ARG A 410 -10.59 -14.23 0.78
CA ARG A 410 -11.43 -15.42 0.67
C ARG A 410 -12.83 -15.22 1.24
N LEU A 411 -12.98 -14.36 2.23
CA LEU A 411 -14.27 -14.03 2.89
C LEU A 411 -14.92 -12.75 2.35
N ARG A 412 -14.12 -11.93 1.65
CA ARG A 412 -14.50 -10.65 1.07
C ARG A 412 -15.84 -10.65 0.33
N VAL A 413 -16.11 -11.68 -0.49
CA VAL A 413 -17.37 -11.77 -1.27
C VAL A 413 -18.58 -11.85 -0.36
N GLU A 414 -18.50 -12.69 0.67
CA GLU A 414 -19.56 -12.93 1.66
C GLU A 414 -19.81 -11.68 2.52
N VAL A 415 -18.74 -11.03 2.99
CA VAL A 415 -18.81 -9.77 3.76
C VAL A 415 -19.43 -8.64 2.92
N VAL A 416 -18.96 -8.43 1.68
CA VAL A 416 -19.50 -7.39 0.78
C VAL A 416 -20.98 -7.63 0.48
N GLN A 417 -21.41 -8.88 0.33
CA GLN A 417 -22.79 -9.24 0.10
C GLN A 417 -23.69 -8.98 1.33
N GLN A 418 -23.23 -9.29 2.55
CA GLN A 418 -24.01 -9.04 3.77
C GLN A 418 -24.16 -7.55 4.09
N GLU A 419 -23.10 -6.76 3.90
CA GLU A 419 -23.05 -5.36 4.34
C GLU A 419 -23.61 -4.35 3.31
N GLY A 420 -24.10 -4.83 2.15
CA GLY A 420 -24.81 -4.02 1.14
C GLY A 420 -23.96 -3.47 -0.01
N GLY A 421 -22.77 -4.02 -0.24
CA GLY A 421 -21.95 -3.73 -1.42
C GLY A 421 -22.39 -4.52 -2.66
N THR A 422 -21.84 -4.16 -3.82
CA THR A 422 -22.25 -4.72 -5.13
C THR A 422 -21.07 -5.05 -6.04
N THR A 423 -21.32 -5.79 -7.12
CA THR A 423 -20.34 -6.04 -8.21
C THR A 423 -19.71 -4.73 -8.71
N LEU A 424 -20.49 -3.65 -8.89
CA LEU A 424 -19.95 -2.35 -9.33
C LEU A 424 -19.08 -1.67 -8.26
N THR A 425 -19.39 -1.90 -6.97
CA THR A 425 -18.62 -1.37 -5.83
C THR A 425 -17.20 -1.94 -5.84
N GLU A 426 -17.10 -3.27 -5.91
CA GLU A 426 -15.82 -3.98 -5.92
C GLU A 426 -15.04 -3.73 -7.20
N ALA A 427 -15.71 -3.60 -8.35
CA ALA A 427 -15.07 -3.18 -9.59
C ALA A 427 -14.49 -1.75 -9.51
N ALA A 428 -15.18 -0.83 -8.82
CA ALA A 428 -14.68 0.53 -8.62
C ALA A 428 -13.45 0.56 -7.69
N VAL A 429 -13.45 -0.23 -6.60
CA VAL A 429 -12.24 -0.46 -5.78
C VAL A 429 -11.10 -1.03 -6.64
N ALA A 430 -11.38 -2.05 -7.47
CA ALA A 430 -10.38 -2.70 -8.30
C ALA A 430 -9.69 -1.76 -9.30
N ARG A 431 -10.47 -0.92 -9.98
CA ARG A 431 -9.94 0.12 -10.88
C ARG A 431 -9.19 1.21 -10.13
N GLY A 432 -9.64 1.60 -8.94
CA GLY A 432 -8.94 2.57 -8.09
C GLY A 432 -7.56 2.08 -7.64
N LEU A 433 -7.44 0.81 -7.23
CA LEU A 433 -6.17 0.19 -6.86
C LEU A 433 -5.24 0.00 -8.06
N ARG A 434 -5.78 -0.35 -9.23
CA ARG A 434 -5.05 -0.42 -10.51
C ARG A 434 -4.42 0.94 -10.84
N TRP A 435 -5.24 1.99 -10.83
CA TRP A 435 -4.81 3.36 -11.09
C TRP A 435 -3.75 3.84 -10.09
N LEU A 436 -3.92 3.56 -8.79
CA LEU A 436 -2.91 3.89 -7.78
C LEU A 436 -1.60 3.12 -8.02
N ALA A 437 -1.65 1.84 -8.43
CA ALA A 437 -0.44 1.06 -8.69
C ALA A 437 0.34 1.56 -9.93
N GLU A 438 -0.37 2.01 -10.96
CA GLU A 438 0.22 2.63 -12.17
C GLU A 438 0.93 3.97 -11.85
N HIS A 439 0.47 4.69 -10.83
CA HIS A 439 1.04 5.98 -10.42
C HIS A 439 2.05 5.87 -9.25
N GLN A 440 2.59 4.68 -8.98
CA GLN A 440 3.69 4.50 -8.02
C GLN A 440 5.04 4.91 -8.64
N ASN A 441 5.79 5.78 -7.95
CA ASN A 441 7.16 6.13 -8.33
C ASN A 441 8.08 4.89 -8.34
N SER A 442 9.16 4.94 -9.12
CA SER A 442 10.13 3.83 -9.22
C SER A 442 10.82 3.45 -7.90
N ASP A 443 10.90 4.37 -6.93
CA ASP A 443 11.41 4.15 -5.58
C ASP A 443 10.39 3.54 -4.60
N GLY A 444 9.12 3.42 -5.00
CA GLY A 444 8.02 2.90 -4.19
C GLY A 444 7.11 3.95 -3.55
N SER A 445 7.45 5.23 -3.65
CA SER A 445 6.62 6.32 -3.13
C SER A 445 5.46 6.71 -4.04
N TRP A 446 4.56 7.54 -3.54
CA TRP A 446 3.62 8.33 -4.34
C TRP A 446 3.76 9.81 -4.00
N SER A 447 3.77 10.66 -5.00
CA SER A 447 3.81 12.11 -4.84
C SER A 447 2.39 12.68 -4.99
N LEU A 448 1.94 13.60 -4.13
CA LEU A 448 0.64 14.28 -4.37
C LEU A 448 0.75 15.27 -5.54
N ARG A 449 1.84 16.03 -5.59
CA ARG A 449 2.25 16.86 -6.72
C ARG A 449 3.13 16.08 -7.69
N GLY A 450 2.83 16.13 -8.98
CA GLY A 450 3.61 15.48 -10.03
C GLY A 450 3.35 13.98 -10.15
N PHE A 451 2.25 13.46 -9.59
CA PHE A 451 1.91 12.03 -9.59
C PHE A 451 1.94 11.41 -11.00
N LYS A 452 1.51 12.20 -12.00
CA LYS A 452 1.49 11.86 -13.42
C LYS A 452 2.85 11.46 -14.01
N HIS A 453 3.96 11.90 -13.41
CA HIS A 453 5.31 11.56 -13.86
C HIS A 453 5.71 10.10 -13.54
N ALA A 454 4.98 9.40 -12.66
CA ALA A 454 5.18 7.97 -12.43
C ALA A 454 4.66 7.11 -13.60
N ALA A 455 3.55 7.53 -14.22
CA ALA A 455 2.86 6.83 -15.32
C ALA A 455 3.11 7.44 -16.71
N ASP A 456 3.96 8.48 -16.81
CA ASP A 456 4.20 9.33 -17.98
C ASP A 456 2.90 9.83 -18.68
N CYS A 457 1.86 10.14 -17.88
CA CYS A 457 0.54 10.49 -18.39
C CYS A 457 0.28 12.00 -18.45
N ASN A 458 -0.71 12.39 -19.26
CA ASN A 458 -1.27 13.75 -19.30
C ASN A 458 -2.32 14.01 -18.19
N CYS A 459 -2.24 13.27 -17.07
CA CYS A 459 -3.20 13.38 -15.98
C CYS A 459 -3.11 14.74 -15.26
N ASP A 460 -4.25 15.24 -14.79
CA ASP A 460 -4.44 16.52 -14.12
C ASP A 460 -4.87 16.36 -12.65
N GLY A 461 -4.98 17.46 -11.91
CA GLY A 461 -5.33 17.44 -10.49
C GLY A 461 -4.15 17.14 -9.56
N ASP A 462 -2.99 17.75 -9.82
CA ASP A 462 -1.83 17.73 -8.92
C ASP A 462 -2.15 18.36 -7.55
N GLY A 463 -1.58 17.79 -6.49
CA GLY A 463 -1.71 18.32 -5.13
C GLY A 463 -0.81 19.53 -4.80
N GLY A 464 -1.11 20.13 -3.65
CA GLY A 464 -0.40 21.26 -3.07
C GLY A 464 0.95 20.89 -2.44
N PHE A 465 1.06 19.67 -1.92
CA PHE A 465 2.23 19.21 -1.19
C PHE A 465 3.26 18.53 -2.10
N GLY A 466 4.52 18.98 -2.03
CA GLY A 466 5.64 18.43 -2.81
C GLY A 466 6.34 17.23 -2.18
N GLY A 467 6.03 16.90 -0.92
CA GLY A 467 6.59 15.75 -0.22
C GLY A 467 6.04 14.40 -0.71
N LYS A 468 6.82 13.34 -0.54
CA LYS A 468 6.45 11.96 -0.91
C LYS A 468 5.73 11.20 0.21
N ALA A 469 6.02 11.49 1.47
CA ALA A 469 5.33 10.82 2.58
C ALA A 469 3.80 11.02 2.58
N PRO A 470 3.23 12.22 2.34
CA PRO A 470 1.77 12.40 2.33
C PRO A 470 1.07 11.54 1.27
N GLY A 471 1.62 11.49 0.06
CA GLY A 471 1.07 10.69 -1.03
C GLY A 471 1.25 9.19 -0.79
N THR A 472 2.41 8.78 -0.26
CA THR A 472 2.69 7.38 0.05
C THR A 472 1.79 6.86 1.17
N ALA A 473 1.58 7.64 2.23
CA ALA A 473 0.69 7.27 3.33
C ALA A 473 -0.76 7.10 2.83
N LEU A 474 -1.28 8.06 2.05
CA LEU A 474 -2.62 7.99 1.47
C LEU A 474 -2.80 6.82 0.49
N ALA A 475 -1.87 6.63 -0.45
CA ALA A 475 -1.96 5.59 -1.48
C ALA A 475 -1.83 4.16 -0.92
N MET A 476 -1.12 3.98 0.20
CA MET A 476 -0.94 2.68 0.85
C MET A 476 -2.17 2.20 1.63
N LEU A 477 -3.00 3.12 2.16
CA LEU A 477 -4.22 2.78 2.90
C LEU A 477 -5.16 1.83 2.12
N PRO A 478 -5.60 2.13 0.89
CA PRO A 478 -6.57 1.29 0.18
C PRO A 478 -6.02 -0.08 -0.24
N PHE A 479 -4.71 -0.24 -0.48
CA PHE A 479 -4.16 -1.60 -0.72
C PHE A 479 -4.35 -2.50 0.51
N LEU A 480 -4.06 -1.98 1.71
CA LEU A 480 -4.23 -2.70 2.98
C LEU A 480 -5.70 -2.84 3.42
N GLY A 481 -6.62 -2.05 2.86
CA GLY A 481 -8.06 -2.29 3.03
C GLY A 481 -8.51 -3.51 2.23
N ALA A 482 -8.13 -3.57 0.95
CA ALA A 482 -8.51 -4.64 0.02
C ALA A 482 -7.74 -5.96 0.18
N GLY A 483 -7.17 -6.22 1.37
CA GLY A 483 -6.45 -7.46 1.67
C GLY A 483 -5.07 -7.59 1.00
N GLN A 484 -4.60 -6.56 0.28
CA GLN A 484 -3.35 -6.62 -0.48
C GLN A 484 -2.18 -6.23 0.44
N THR A 485 -1.25 -7.16 0.67
CA THR A 485 -0.11 -6.96 1.59
C THR A 485 1.22 -7.15 0.86
N HIS A 486 2.35 -6.85 1.51
CA HIS A 486 3.67 -7.21 0.99
C HIS A 486 3.93 -8.73 0.95
N GLN A 487 3.03 -9.54 1.50
CA GLN A 487 3.12 -11.00 1.49
C GLN A 487 2.13 -11.69 0.55
N VAL A 488 0.92 -11.15 0.34
CA VAL A 488 -0.15 -11.77 -0.45
C VAL A 488 -0.91 -10.74 -1.31
N GLY A 489 -1.51 -11.18 -2.43
CA GLY A 489 -2.34 -10.33 -3.30
C GLY A 489 -1.67 -9.88 -4.60
N LYS A 490 -2.49 -9.44 -5.56
CA LYS A 490 -2.05 -8.97 -6.89
C LYS A 490 -1.07 -7.79 -6.79
N TYR A 491 -1.30 -6.88 -5.83
CA TYR A 491 -0.47 -5.69 -5.64
C TYR A 491 0.71 -5.90 -4.67
N LYS A 492 1.08 -7.15 -4.38
CA LYS A 492 2.17 -7.51 -3.45
C LYS A 492 3.46 -6.73 -3.66
N ASN A 493 3.91 -6.58 -4.91
CA ASN A 493 5.13 -5.85 -5.23
C ASN A 493 4.99 -4.34 -5.00
N THR A 494 3.83 -3.76 -5.29
CA THR A 494 3.49 -2.35 -5.05
C THR A 494 3.53 -2.04 -3.54
N VAL A 495 2.85 -2.84 -2.73
CA VAL A 495 2.83 -2.71 -1.26
C VAL A 495 4.23 -2.94 -0.66
N SER A 496 4.97 -3.94 -1.14
CA SER A 496 6.36 -4.21 -0.72
C SER A 496 7.30 -3.04 -1.00
N LYS A 497 7.10 -2.30 -2.10
CA LYS A 497 7.86 -1.09 -2.42
C LYS A 497 7.47 0.07 -1.50
N GLY A 498 6.17 0.31 -1.29
CA GLY A 498 5.67 1.38 -0.43
C GLY A 498 6.11 1.24 1.02
N LEU A 499 5.95 0.05 1.62
CA LEU A 499 6.46 -0.23 2.97
C LEU A 499 7.99 -0.04 3.05
N ARG A 500 8.76 -0.55 2.07
CA ARG A 500 10.22 -0.34 2.07
C ARG A 500 10.58 1.14 2.00
N TRP A 501 9.86 1.93 1.19
CA TRP A 501 10.08 3.37 1.12
C TRP A 501 9.82 4.02 2.48
N MET A 502 8.67 3.77 3.10
CA MET A 502 8.31 4.32 4.42
C MET A 502 9.31 3.93 5.52
N LEU A 503 9.74 2.66 5.57
CA LEU A 503 10.72 2.17 6.53
C LEU A 503 12.11 2.79 6.33
N THR A 504 12.46 3.19 5.10
CA THR A 504 13.74 3.83 4.77
C THR A 504 13.74 5.32 5.11
N HIS A 505 12.56 5.97 5.12
CA HIS A 505 12.40 7.39 5.42
C HIS A 505 11.82 7.66 6.83
N GLN A 506 11.64 6.60 7.65
CA GLN A 506 11.27 6.76 9.06
C GLN A 506 12.47 7.28 9.87
N GLY A 507 12.27 8.36 10.63
CA GLY A 507 13.26 8.86 11.58
C GLY A 507 13.52 7.87 12.73
N GLU A 508 14.70 7.93 13.36
CA GLU A 508 15.06 7.05 14.48
C GLU A 508 14.07 7.10 15.65
N ASN A 509 13.41 8.26 15.80
CA ASN A 509 12.36 8.58 16.78
C ASN A 509 10.94 8.11 16.37
N GLY A 510 10.78 7.46 15.22
CA GLY A 510 9.49 7.01 14.69
C GLY A 510 8.79 7.96 13.72
N ASP A 511 9.33 9.15 13.48
CA ASP A 511 8.73 10.17 12.60
C ASP A 511 8.58 9.64 11.16
N LEU A 512 7.38 9.72 10.59
CA LEU A 512 7.07 9.25 9.22
C LEU A 512 6.86 10.38 8.22
N ARG A 513 7.15 11.63 8.60
CA ARG A 513 6.78 12.80 7.81
C ARG A 513 7.73 13.12 6.66
N ASP A 514 8.96 12.58 6.64
CA ASP A 514 9.95 12.83 5.59
C ASP A 514 10.12 14.34 5.27
N GLY A 515 10.28 15.15 6.32
CA GLY A 515 10.39 16.62 6.19
C GLY A 515 9.07 17.38 6.01
N ALA A 516 7.91 16.71 5.94
CA ALA A 516 6.59 17.34 5.97
C ALA A 516 6.30 18.01 7.31
N ASN A 517 6.54 19.32 7.37
CA ASN A 517 6.40 20.18 8.56
C ASN A 517 5.35 21.28 8.37
N GLY A 518 4.60 21.28 7.26
CA GLY A 518 3.45 22.15 7.07
C GLY A 518 2.17 21.56 7.68
N THR A 519 1.02 22.00 7.20
CA THR A 519 -0.29 21.51 7.67
C THR A 519 -0.47 20.01 7.39
N GLU A 520 0.20 19.47 6.38
CA GLU A 520 0.17 18.06 6.00
C GLU A 520 0.90 17.13 6.99
N GLY A 521 1.73 17.67 7.88
CA GLY A 521 2.69 16.91 8.70
C GLY A 521 2.05 15.80 9.55
N MET A 522 1.21 16.15 10.52
CA MET A 522 0.65 15.13 11.43
C MET A 522 -0.48 14.29 10.81
N TYR A 523 -1.13 14.73 9.72
CA TYR A 523 -1.97 13.84 8.91
C TYR A 523 -1.13 12.72 8.29
N THR A 524 -0.02 13.09 7.65
CA THR A 524 0.93 12.15 7.02
C THR A 524 1.45 11.13 8.02
N HIS A 525 1.78 11.59 9.24
CA HIS A 525 2.26 10.70 10.30
C HIS A 525 1.17 9.75 10.81
N GLY A 526 -0.05 10.23 11.08
CA GLY A 526 -1.17 9.39 11.50
C GLY A 526 -1.53 8.34 10.44
N GLN A 527 -1.70 8.77 9.19
CA GLN A 527 -1.96 7.89 8.04
C GLN A 527 -0.84 6.86 7.83
N GLY A 528 0.43 7.28 7.92
CA GLY A 528 1.57 6.36 7.83
C GLY A 528 1.63 5.36 8.99
N THR A 529 1.21 5.76 10.19
CA THR A 529 1.14 4.89 11.35
C THR A 529 0.01 3.86 11.21
N ILE A 530 -1.16 4.24 10.69
CA ILE A 530 -2.22 3.30 10.30
C ILE A 530 -1.66 2.24 9.34
N VAL A 531 -0.95 2.67 8.29
CA VAL A 531 -0.35 1.77 7.30
C VAL A 531 0.64 0.76 7.92
N LEU A 532 1.54 1.19 8.81
CA LEU A 532 2.47 0.26 9.49
C LEU A 532 1.74 -0.69 10.46
N CYS A 533 0.80 -0.18 11.25
CA CYS A 533 0.03 -0.98 12.22
C CYS A 533 -0.87 -2.00 11.53
N GLU A 534 -1.59 -1.60 10.48
CA GLU A 534 -2.46 -2.50 9.70
C GLU A 534 -1.63 -3.55 8.94
N ALA A 535 -0.54 -3.17 8.28
CA ALA A 535 0.34 -4.13 7.61
C ALA A 535 0.92 -5.17 8.59
N PHE A 536 1.31 -4.76 9.80
CA PHE A 536 1.74 -5.67 10.85
C PHE A 536 0.58 -6.58 11.32
N ALA A 537 -0.60 -6.03 11.61
CA ALA A 537 -1.77 -6.79 12.03
C ALA A 537 -2.25 -7.84 11.00
N MET A 538 -2.16 -7.52 9.70
CA MET A 538 -2.55 -8.41 8.61
C MET A 538 -1.59 -9.58 8.40
N THR A 539 -0.29 -9.40 8.66
CA THR A 539 0.77 -10.32 8.22
C THR A 539 1.55 -10.98 9.34
N GLY A 540 1.52 -10.41 10.56
CA GLY A 540 2.39 -10.83 11.66
C GLY A 540 3.88 -10.61 11.39
N ASP A 541 4.26 -9.80 10.40
CA ASP A 541 5.65 -9.59 10.01
C ASP A 541 6.43 -8.84 11.11
N GLU A 542 7.24 -9.57 11.85
CA GLU A 542 8.01 -9.06 12.99
C GLU A 542 8.97 -7.92 12.60
N GLN A 543 9.34 -7.77 11.31
CA GLN A 543 10.12 -6.62 10.83
C GLN A 543 9.35 -5.31 10.95
N LEU A 544 8.01 -5.35 10.96
CA LEU A 544 7.14 -4.18 11.08
C LEU A 544 6.84 -3.79 12.54
N ARG A 545 6.97 -4.71 13.52
CA ARG A 545 6.57 -4.44 14.92
C ARG A 545 7.31 -3.24 15.51
N ILE A 546 8.63 -3.19 15.39
CA ILE A 546 9.46 -2.11 15.97
C ILE A 546 9.21 -0.76 15.25
N PRO A 547 9.23 -0.68 13.90
CA PRO A 547 8.83 0.52 13.16
C PRO A 547 7.43 1.04 13.51
N ALA A 548 6.44 0.14 13.62
CA ALA A 548 5.06 0.50 13.96
C ALA A 548 4.95 1.04 15.39
N GLN A 549 5.57 0.36 16.39
CA GLN A 549 5.58 0.86 17.77
C GLN A 549 6.27 2.22 17.86
N ARG A 550 7.40 2.45 17.18
CA ARG A 550 8.07 3.76 17.17
C ARG A 550 7.18 4.88 16.60
N ALA A 551 6.40 4.58 15.55
CA ALA A 551 5.46 5.55 15.01
C ALA A 551 4.33 5.86 16.02
N VAL A 552 3.79 4.85 16.70
CA VAL A 552 2.85 5.02 17.82
C VAL A 552 3.46 5.85 18.96
N ASP A 553 4.70 5.57 19.36
CA ASP A 553 5.43 6.31 20.40
C ASP A 553 5.62 7.79 20.02
N PHE A 554 5.78 8.10 18.72
CA PHE A 554 5.82 9.47 18.21
C PHE A 554 4.46 10.16 18.32
N ILE A 555 3.35 9.51 17.95
CA ILE A 555 1.98 10.05 18.17
C ILE A 555 1.77 10.38 19.65
N LEU A 556 2.07 9.43 20.54
CA LEU A 556 1.91 9.61 22.00
C LEU A 556 2.79 10.76 22.52
N LYS A 557 4.00 10.94 21.96
CA LYS A 557 4.89 12.07 22.30
C LYS A 557 4.40 13.41 21.71
N ALA A 558 3.70 13.41 20.59
CA ALA A 558 3.17 14.60 19.93
C ALA A 558 1.87 15.14 20.56
N GLN A 559 1.24 14.42 21.49
CA GLN A 559 -0.02 14.85 22.11
C GLN A 559 0.15 16.17 22.90
N TYR A 560 -0.82 17.06 22.74
CA TYR A 560 -0.85 18.39 23.37
C TYR A 560 -1.42 18.34 24.80
N ASN A 561 -1.22 19.43 25.55
CA ASN A 561 -1.68 19.53 26.94
C ASN A 561 -3.22 19.55 27.09
N ASP A 562 -3.96 19.89 26.04
CA ASP A 562 -5.42 19.79 25.98
C ASP A 562 -5.93 18.39 25.59
N GLY A 563 -5.00 17.44 25.35
CA GLY A 563 -5.27 16.08 24.91
C GLY A 563 -5.45 15.92 23.41
N GLY A 564 -5.42 17.00 22.65
CA GLY A 564 -5.52 16.97 21.19
C GLY A 564 -4.17 16.75 20.49
N TRP A 565 -4.22 16.86 19.17
CA TRP A 565 -3.06 16.94 18.28
C TRP A 565 -3.29 18.04 17.24
N ARG A 566 -2.21 18.51 16.61
CA ARG A 566 -2.26 19.48 15.51
C ARG A 566 -1.08 19.29 14.56
N TYR A 567 -0.91 20.17 13.59
CA TYR A 567 0.12 20.10 12.55
C TYR A 567 1.57 19.96 13.07
N SER A 568 1.87 20.54 14.24
CA SER A 568 3.20 20.52 14.87
C SER A 568 3.30 19.41 15.93
N PRO A 569 4.30 18.52 15.90
CA PRO A 569 4.56 17.56 16.97
C PRO A 569 5.33 18.16 18.17
N THR A 570 5.73 19.44 18.11
CA THR A 570 6.59 20.07 19.13
C THR A 570 5.86 21.10 19.99
N THR A 571 4.79 21.75 19.50
CA THR A 571 4.15 22.89 20.19
C THR A 571 3.05 22.46 21.17
N ARG A 572 3.38 21.71 22.23
CA ARG A 572 2.39 21.20 23.22
C ARG A 572 1.52 22.26 23.94
N SER A 573 1.81 23.55 23.76
CA SER A 573 1.06 24.71 24.26
C SER A 573 0.07 25.32 23.25
N GLU A 574 0.04 24.84 22.00
CA GLU A 574 -1.05 25.13 21.07
C GLU A 574 -2.34 24.37 21.49
N ARG A 575 -3.46 24.67 20.81
CA ARG A 575 -4.69 23.86 20.90
C ARG A 575 -4.69 22.81 19.80
N GLY A 576 -5.21 21.62 20.10
CA GLY A 576 -5.46 20.61 19.08
C GLY A 576 -6.59 21.00 18.13
N ASP A 577 -6.74 20.25 17.04
CA ASP A 577 -7.90 20.32 16.16
C ASP A 577 -8.51 18.93 15.90
N THR A 578 -9.83 18.89 15.72
CA THR A 578 -10.61 17.65 15.56
C THR A 578 -10.11 16.76 14.42
N SER A 579 -9.58 17.36 13.35
CA SER A 579 -9.17 16.62 12.16
C SER A 579 -7.83 15.89 12.32
N VAL A 580 -6.83 16.53 12.94
CA VAL A 580 -5.57 15.84 13.22
C VAL A 580 -5.76 14.80 14.34
N VAL A 581 -6.63 15.08 15.31
CA VAL A 581 -7.04 14.13 16.36
C VAL A 581 -7.68 12.88 15.77
N GLY A 582 -8.57 13.01 14.77
CA GLY A 582 -9.21 11.88 14.09
C GLY A 582 -8.20 10.86 13.55
N TRP A 583 -7.23 11.31 12.75
CA TRP A 583 -6.18 10.45 12.20
C TRP A 583 -5.25 9.85 13.26
N GLN A 584 -4.91 10.60 14.32
CA GLN A 584 -4.07 10.07 15.40
C GLN A 584 -4.81 8.98 16.18
N LEU A 585 -6.10 9.19 16.49
CA LEU A 585 -6.91 8.25 17.24
C LEU A 585 -7.18 6.97 16.42
N MET A 586 -7.42 7.08 15.12
CA MET A 586 -7.48 5.93 14.22
C MET A 586 -6.16 5.17 14.17
N ALA A 587 -5.00 5.85 14.15
CA ALA A 587 -3.69 5.20 14.22
C ALA A 587 -3.46 4.45 15.54
N LEU A 588 -3.86 5.03 16.68
CA LEU A 588 -3.82 4.36 17.99
C LEU A 588 -4.80 3.18 18.06
N GLN A 589 -5.96 3.26 17.39
CA GLN A 589 -6.92 2.17 17.30
C GLN A 589 -6.38 1.00 16.44
N SER A 590 -5.75 1.28 15.29
CA SER A 590 -5.04 0.28 14.49
C SER A 590 -3.84 -0.32 15.24
N ALA A 591 -3.15 0.46 16.08
CA ALA A 591 -2.09 -0.04 16.95
C ALA A 591 -2.61 -1.03 18.02
N ARG A 592 -3.76 -0.74 18.65
CA ARG A 592 -4.43 -1.68 19.57
C ARG A 592 -4.87 -2.96 18.84
N ALA A 593 -5.42 -2.85 17.63
CA ALA A 593 -5.75 -4.02 16.80
C ALA A 593 -4.51 -4.87 16.45
N ALA A 594 -3.35 -4.24 16.29
CA ALA A 594 -2.06 -4.88 16.06
C ALA A 594 -1.38 -5.43 17.35
N ASN A 595 -2.03 -5.33 18.52
CA ASN A 595 -1.46 -5.66 19.84
C ASN A 595 -0.16 -4.90 20.17
N LEU A 596 -0.07 -3.65 19.70
CA LEU A 596 0.98 -2.70 20.07
C LEU A 596 0.58 -1.91 21.34
N THR A 597 1.57 -1.31 22.00
CA THR A 597 1.37 -0.62 23.28
C THR A 597 0.80 0.78 23.04
N VAL A 598 -0.45 0.99 23.51
CA VAL A 598 -1.13 2.29 23.56
C VAL A 598 -1.61 2.52 25.00
N PRO A 599 -1.15 3.56 25.72
CA PRO A 599 -1.63 3.89 27.05
C PRO A 599 -3.07 4.45 27.02
N ASP A 600 -3.97 3.89 27.83
CA ASP A 600 -5.35 4.38 27.96
C ASP A 600 -5.42 5.85 28.41
N GLN A 601 -4.39 6.36 29.10
CA GLN A 601 -4.27 7.77 29.46
C GLN A 601 -4.37 8.70 28.23
N SER A 602 -3.72 8.37 27.11
CA SER A 602 -3.76 9.19 25.90
C SER A 602 -5.12 9.16 25.21
N LEU A 603 -5.87 8.06 25.35
CA LEU A 603 -7.25 7.94 24.87
C LEU A 603 -8.21 8.75 25.76
N GLY A 604 -8.05 8.69 27.09
CA GLY A 604 -8.78 9.53 28.03
C GLY A 604 -8.55 11.03 27.79
N MET A 605 -7.29 11.43 27.54
CA MET A 605 -6.95 12.80 27.14
C MET A 605 -7.60 13.19 25.80
N ALA A 606 -7.65 12.29 24.81
CA ALA A 606 -8.37 12.57 23.56
C ALA A 606 -9.89 12.74 23.77
N SER A 607 -10.50 11.99 24.70
CA SER A 607 -11.90 12.22 25.09
C SER A 607 -12.10 13.61 25.71
N LEU A 608 -11.20 14.04 26.59
CA LEU A 608 -11.24 15.39 27.20
C LEU A 608 -11.07 16.51 26.16
N PHE A 609 -10.29 16.28 25.09
CA PHE A 609 -10.24 17.19 23.95
C PHE A 609 -11.61 17.30 23.27
N PHE A 610 -12.27 16.18 22.98
CA PHE A 610 -13.62 16.17 22.40
C PHE A 610 -14.65 16.87 23.29
N ASP A 611 -14.56 16.70 24.61
CA ASP A 611 -15.39 17.42 25.59
C ASP A 611 -15.20 18.95 25.51
N GLY A 612 -14.03 19.41 25.06
CA GLY A 612 -13.68 20.82 24.86
C GLY A 612 -14.08 21.42 23.50
N VAL A 613 -14.44 20.61 22.51
CA VAL A 613 -14.84 21.06 21.15
C VAL A 613 -16.26 20.66 20.74
N GLN A 614 -16.98 19.97 21.63
CA GLN A 614 -18.40 19.64 21.44
C GLN A 614 -19.34 20.82 21.68
N SER A 615 -20.56 20.66 21.16
CA SER A 615 -21.72 21.52 21.36
C SER A 615 -22.96 20.63 21.40
N ARG A 616 -24.10 21.15 21.91
CA ARG A 616 -25.33 20.35 22.12
C ARG A 616 -25.03 19.06 22.87
N ASP A 617 -24.36 19.18 24.02
CA ASP A 617 -24.06 18.09 24.96
C ASP A 617 -23.42 16.82 24.36
N GLY A 618 -22.71 16.98 23.23
CA GLY A 618 -21.98 15.91 22.55
C GLY A 618 -22.55 15.48 21.20
N GLU A 619 -23.64 16.08 20.72
CA GLU A 619 -24.22 15.78 19.40
C GLU A 619 -23.36 16.28 18.23
N ARG A 620 -22.69 17.43 18.38
CA ARG A 620 -22.07 18.16 17.26
C ARG A 620 -20.75 18.80 17.65
N TYR A 621 -19.75 18.72 16.78
CA TYR A 621 -18.36 19.08 17.11
C TYR A 621 -17.80 20.14 16.15
N ALA A 622 -16.97 21.03 16.71
CA ALA A 622 -16.24 22.06 16.00
C ALA A 622 -14.83 21.60 15.59
N TYR A 623 -14.18 22.36 14.71
CA TYR A 623 -12.78 22.12 14.32
C TYR A 623 -11.82 22.45 15.47
N MET A 624 -12.04 23.58 16.17
CA MET A 624 -11.34 23.96 17.40
C MET A 624 -12.28 24.54 18.46
N ARG A 625 -11.84 24.53 19.73
CA ARG A 625 -12.59 25.06 20.88
C ARG A 625 -12.96 26.54 20.69
N GLY A 626 -14.26 26.83 20.74
CA GLY A 626 -14.83 28.18 20.57
C GLY A 626 -15.27 28.51 19.14
N GLN A 627 -15.21 27.56 18.21
CA GLN A 627 -15.77 27.70 16.86
C GLN A 627 -17.15 27.01 16.75
N THR A 628 -17.87 27.29 15.68
CA THR A 628 -19.14 26.62 15.33
C THR A 628 -18.90 25.16 14.94
N ALA A 629 -19.84 24.28 15.29
CA ALA A 629 -19.82 22.89 14.85
C ALA A 629 -20.05 22.76 13.33
N THR A 630 -19.49 21.72 12.71
CA THR A 630 -19.64 21.42 11.28
C THR A 630 -20.00 19.95 11.06
N PRO A 631 -20.66 19.57 9.95
CA PRO A 631 -20.97 18.16 9.69
C PRO A 631 -19.71 17.30 9.56
N VAL A 632 -18.65 17.87 8.97
CA VAL A 632 -17.35 17.21 8.77
C VAL A 632 -16.73 16.79 10.11
N MET A 633 -16.58 17.75 11.02
CA MET A 633 -15.97 17.52 12.35
C MET A 633 -16.90 16.74 13.27
N THR A 634 -18.22 16.83 13.07
CA THR A 634 -19.20 16.03 13.80
C THR A 634 -19.10 14.56 13.44
N ALA A 635 -19.05 14.19 12.16
CA ALA A 635 -18.87 12.80 11.74
C ALA A 635 -17.55 12.23 12.28
N GLU A 636 -16.45 12.95 12.11
CA GLU A 636 -15.12 12.53 12.58
C GLU A 636 -15.05 12.36 14.10
N ALA A 637 -15.63 13.29 14.86
CA ALA A 637 -15.69 13.18 16.31
C ALA A 637 -16.63 12.08 16.81
N LEU A 638 -17.80 11.87 16.19
CA LEU A 638 -18.71 10.77 16.56
C LEU A 638 -18.06 9.39 16.29
N LEU A 639 -17.33 9.24 15.17
CA LEU A 639 -16.50 8.06 14.93
C LEU A 639 -15.46 7.85 16.05
N CYS A 640 -14.75 8.91 16.43
CA CYS A 640 -13.77 8.86 17.51
C CYS A 640 -14.40 8.51 18.87
N ARG A 641 -15.58 9.06 19.19
CA ARG A 641 -16.33 8.72 20.40
C ARG A 641 -16.70 7.23 20.45
N MET A 642 -17.10 6.63 19.33
CA MET A 642 -17.37 5.18 19.26
C MET A 642 -16.10 4.35 19.53
N TYR A 643 -14.95 4.73 18.95
CA TYR A 643 -13.66 4.09 19.26
C TYR A 643 -13.18 4.33 20.72
N LEU A 644 -13.63 5.42 21.36
CA LEU A 644 -13.43 5.71 22.78
C LEU A 644 -14.44 5.01 23.72
N GLY A 645 -15.38 4.22 23.18
CA GLY A 645 -16.30 3.40 23.96
C GLY A 645 -17.70 3.98 24.15
N TRP A 646 -18.12 5.00 23.39
CA TRP A 646 -19.55 5.34 23.29
C TRP A 646 -20.32 4.21 22.61
N ASN A 647 -21.49 3.90 23.17
CA ASN A 647 -22.42 2.86 22.74
C ASN A 647 -23.65 3.45 22.03
N LYS A 648 -24.44 2.61 21.35
CA LYS A 648 -25.63 3.05 20.60
C LYS A 648 -26.74 3.64 21.50
N GLU A 649 -26.74 3.30 22.79
CA GLU A 649 -27.66 3.84 23.79
C GLU A 649 -27.30 5.27 24.24
N ASN A 650 -26.21 5.87 23.74
CA ASN A 650 -25.85 7.25 24.04
C ASN A 650 -26.70 8.23 23.19
N PRO A 651 -27.57 9.06 23.80
CA PRO A 651 -28.48 9.94 23.05
C PRO A 651 -27.73 11.02 22.24
N ALA A 652 -26.53 11.43 22.66
CA ALA A 652 -25.71 12.37 21.90
C ALA A 652 -25.17 11.74 20.61
N LEU A 653 -24.89 10.43 20.60
CA LEU A 653 -24.53 9.70 19.40
C LEU A 653 -25.71 9.54 18.45
N GLU A 654 -26.86 9.12 18.97
CA GLU A 654 -28.11 8.98 18.20
C GLU A 654 -28.54 10.29 17.53
N ASN A 655 -28.65 11.38 18.31
CA ASN A 655 -29.04 12.70 17.80
C ASN A 655 -28.02 13.26 16.81
N GLY A 656 -26.72 13.07 17.06
CA GLY A 656 -25.65 13.50 16.16
C GLY A 656 -25.68 12.77 14.82
N VAL A 657 -25.90 11.45 14.84
CA VAL A 657 -26.05 10.62 13.64
C VAL A 657 -27.30 11.01 12.84
N LYS A 658 -28.47 11.14 13.49
CA LYS A 658 -29.71 11.55 12.84
C LYS A 658 -29.59 12.92 12.18
N TRP A 659 -29.01 13.89 12.90
CA TRP A 659 -28.76 15.22 12.33
C TRP A 659 -27.92 15.18 11.05
N LEU A 660 -26.87 14.34 10.99
CA LEU A 660 -26.06 14.16 9.77
C LEU A 660 -26.84 13.52 8.62
N VAL A 661 -27.62 12.45 8.86
CA VAL A 661 -28.41 11.78 7.81
C VAL A 661 -29.50 12.69 7.24
N GLU A 662 -30.23 13.38 8.11
CA GLU A 662 -31.34 14.26 7.74
C GLU A 662 -30.90 15.53 7.02
N ASN A 663 -29.83 16.18 7.50
CA ASN A 663 -29.46 17.54 7.09
C ASN A 663 -28.25 17.57 6.14
N HIS A 664 -27.41 16.53 6.14
CA HIS A 664 -26.17 16.47 5.38
C HIS A 664 -25.96 15.12 4.64
N PRO A 665 -26.96 14.59 3.91
CA PRO A 665 -26.80 13.35 3.14
C PRO A 665 -25.79 13.52 1.97
N PRO A 666 -25.24 12.42 1.43
CA PRO A 666 -24.32 12.48 0.29
C PRO A 666 -24.94 13.18 -0.94
N SER A 667 -24.26 14.19 -1.48
CA SER A 667 -24.74 15.00 -2.61
C SER A 667 -23.63 15.33 -3.62
N ARG A 668 -23.90 15.14 -4.93
CA ARG A 668 -22.92 15.38 -6.01
C ARG A 668 -22.56 16.86 -6.19
N SER A 669 -23.40 17.80 -5.75
CA SER A 669 -23.12 19.24 -5.77
C SER A 669 -22.17 19.67 -4.66
N GLU A 670 -22.27 19.04 -3.48
CA GLU A 670 -21.53 19.38 -2.26
C GLU A 670 -20.48 18.31 -1.98
N ALA A 671 -19.61 18.09 -2.98
CA ALA A 671 -18.62 17.02 -2.98
C ALA A 671 -17.46 17.30 -2.02
N ASN A 672 -17.57 16.84 -0.77
CA ASN A 672 -16.50 16.85 0.22
C ASN A 672 -16.11 15.42 0.60
N ILE A 673 -15.01 14.92 0.02
CA ILE A 673 -14.54 13.54 0.24
C ILE A 673 -14.07 13.27 1.67
N TYR A 674 -13.60 14.29 2.39
CA TYR A 674 -13.18 14.13 3.79
C TYR A 674 -14.39 13.86 4.68
N TYR A 675 -15.48 14.64 4.48
CA TYR A 675 -16.76 14.37 5.13
C TYR A 675 -17.29 12.99 4.79
N TRP A 676 -17.33 12.63 3.49
CA TRP A 676 -17.82 11.33 3.06
C TRP A 676 -17.05 10.16 3.68
N TYR A 677 -15.73 10.25 3.77
CA TYR A 677 -14.90 9.21 4.39
C TYR A 677 -15.23 8.98 5.86
N TYR A 678 -15.38 10.05 6.66
CA TYR A 678 -15.71 9.93 8.09
C TYR A 678 -17.17 9.58 8.33
N ALA A 679 -18.10 10.19 7.60
CA ALA A 679 -19.52 9.89 7.74
C ALA A 679 -19.86 8.48 7.29
N THR A 680 -19.25 7.95 6.21
CA THR A 680 -19.45 6.56 5.79
C THR A 680 -19.03 5.56 6.87
N GLN A 681 -17.86 5.77 7.51
CA GLN A 681 -17.46 4.95 8.66
C GLN A 681 -18.41 5.11 9.86
N THR A 682 -18.86 6.33 10.14
CA THR A 682 -19.78 6.63 11.25
C THR A 682 -21.10 5.88 11.08
N MET A 683 -21.72 5.99 9.90
CA MET A 683 -22.97 5.29 9.59
C MET A 683 -22.77 3.77 9.58
N HIS A 684 -21.66 3.26 9.04
CA HIS A 684 -21.36 1.82 9.00
C HIS A 684 -21.28 1.19 10.40
N HIS A 685 -20.56 1.84 11.32
CA HIS A 685 -20.42 1.38 12.70
C HIS A 685 -21.71 1.52 13.51
N TYR A 686 -22.48 2.58 13.25
CA TYR A 686 -23.77 2.81 13.90
C TYR A 686 -24.83 1.78 13.45
N GLY A 687 -24.89 1.47 12.15
CA GLY A 687 -25.79 0.48 11.54
C GLY A 687 -27.29 0.83 11.63
N GLY A 688 -28.12 0.03 10.96
CA GLY A 688 -29.57 0.25 10.87
C GLY A 688 -29.96 1.11 9.67
N GLU A 689 -31.15 1.73 9.73
CA GLU A 689 -31.71 2.48 8.61
C GLU A 689 -30.80 3.66 8.19
N GLU A 690 -30.10 4.28 9.14
CA GLU A 690 -29.13 5.33 8.91
C GLU A 690 -27.95 4.86 8.05
N TRP A 691 -27.52 3.60 8.19
CA TRP A 691 -26.53 2.98 7.31
C TRP A 691 -27.11 2.71 5.92
N GLU A 692 -28.30 2.11 5.84
CA GLU A 692 -28.92 1.74 4.57
C GLU A 692 -29.20 2.97 3.69
N GLN A 693 -29.77 4.03 4.26
CA GLN A 693 -30.01 5.30 3.57
C GLN A 693 -28.71 5.99 3.11
N TRP A 694 -27.64 5.91 3.90
CA TRP A 694 -26.34 6.50 3.56
C TRP A 694 -25.64 5.68 2.46
N ASN A 695 -25.52 4.37 2.67
CA ASN A 695 -24.80 3.44 1.80
C ASN A 695 -25.31 3.51 0.35
N LEU A 696 -26.63 3.40 0.16
CA LEU A 696 -27.24 3.44 -1.18
C LEU A 696 -26.83 4.71 -1.94
N LYS A 697 -26.94 5.89 -1.32
CA LYS A 697 -26.56 7.17 -1.92
C LYS A 697 -25.04 7.24 -2.16
N MET A 698 -24.23 6.88 -1.16
CA MET A 698 -22.78 7.08 -1.22
C MET A 698 -22.11 6.16 -2.23
N ARG A 699 -22.50 4.88 -2.26
CA ARG A 699 -22.04 3.86 -3.21
C ARG A 699 -22.29 4.31 -4.64
N ASP A 700 -23.52 4.70 -4.96
CA ASP A 700 -23.93 5.02 -6.33
C ASP A 700 -23.31 6.38 -6.77
N ILE A 701 -23.15 7.34 -5.85
CA ILE A 701 -22.38 8.57 -6.09
C ILE A 701 -20.92 8.28 -6.44
N LEU A 702 -20.23 7.41 -5.70
CA LEU A 702 -18.81 7.12 -5.95
C LEU A 702 -18.61 6.27 -7.20
N VAL A 703 -19.45 5.26 -7.44
CA VAL A 703 -19.39 4.41 -8.64
C VAL A 703 -19.61 5.23 -9.92
N GLU A 704 -20.63 6.10 -9.97
CA GLU A 704 -20.91 6.92 -11.16
C GLU A 704 -19.95 8.11 -11.35
N SER A 705 -19.24 8.54 -10.31
CA SER A 705 -18.27 9.66 -10.40
C SER A 705 -16.82 9.21 -10.62
N GLN A 706 -16.57 7.91 -10.74
CA GLN A 706 -15.27 7.36 -11.11
C GLN A 706 -14.98 7.66 -12.60
N GLU A 707 -13.78 8.16 -12.90
CA GLU A 707 -13.32 8.32 -14.27
C GLU A 707 -13.23 6.95 -14.96
N SER A 708 -13.73 6.85 -16.19
CA SER A 708 -13.87 5.59 -16.94
C SER A 708 -13.00 5.49 -18.19
N SER A 709 -12.18 6.50 -18.51
CA SER A 709 -11.42 6.57 -19.76
C SER A 709 -10.01 7.15 -19.62
N GLY A 710 -9.11 6.71 -20.52
CA GLY A 710 -7.70 7.12 -20.57
C GLY A 710 -6.92 6.81 -19.29
N HIS A 711 -5.77 7.47 -19.10
CA HIS A 711 -4.93 7.33 -17.90
C HIS A 711 -5.57 7.84 -16.59
N ARG A 712 -6.81 8.35 -16.64
CA ARG A 712 -7.59 8.68 -15.44
C ARG A 712 -8.54 7.56 -15.03
N ALA A 713 -8.74 6.52 -15.85
CA ALA A 713 -9.66 5.43 -15.57
C ALA A 713 -9.37 4.79 -14.20
N GLY A 714 -10.39 4.73 -13.34
CA GLY A 714 -10.27 4.26 -11.96
C GLY A 714 -10.08 5.36 -10.90
N SER A 715 -9.68 6.56 -11.30
CA SER A 715 -9.49 7.71 -10.38
C SER A 715 -10.76 8.53 -10.16
N TRP A 716 -10.72 9.43 -9.18
CA TRP A 716 -11.74 10.46 -8.97
C TRP A 716 -11.17 11.87 -9.16
N ASN A 717 -11.92 12.72 -9.85
CA ASN A 717 -11.55 14.12 -10.09
C ASN A 717 -11.55 14.93 -8.76
N PRO A 718 -10.49 15.67 -8.42
CA PRO A 718 -10.45 16.48 -7.19
C PRO A 718 -11.58 17.52 -7.13
N ARG A 719 -12.39 17.47 -6.07
CA ARG A 719 -13.48 18.42 -5.76
C ARG A 719 -13.56 18.70 -4.25
N GLY A 720 -14.12 19.85 -3.89
CA GLY A 720 -14.25 20.31 -2.50
C GLY A 720 -12.99 20.98 -1.93
N ASP A 721 -13.10 21.46 -0.69
CA ASP A 721 -12.17 22.44 -0.08
C ASP A 721 -10.73 21.95 0.16
N HIS A 722 -10.47 20.66 -0.04
CA HIS A 722 -9.14 20.04 0.13
C HIS A 722 -8.58 19.48 -1.19
N ALA A 723 -9.30 19.64 -2.31
CA ALA A 723 -8.90 19.16 -3.63
C ALA A 723 -7.56 19.73 -4.10
N SER A 724 -7.32 21.02 -3.87
CA SER A 724 -6.08 21.72 -4.23
C SER A 724 -4.86 21.30 -3.39
N ALA A 725 -5.10 20.81 -2.17
CA ALA A 725 -4.06 20.36 -1.25
C ALA A 725 -3.70 18.89 -1.51
N GLY A 726 -4.71 18.01 -1.56
CA GLY A 726 -4.54 16.57 -1.73
C GLY A 726 -4.36 16.09 -3.18
N GLY A 727 -5.00 16.74 -4.15
CA GLY A 727 -4.99 16.30 -5.55
C GLY A 727 -5.67 14.95 -5.80
N ARG A 728 -5.42 14.38 -6.98
CA ARG A 728 -6.08 13.16 -7.50
C ARG A 728 -5.73 11.90 -6.70
N ILE A 729 -4.52 11.81 -6.15
CA ILE A 729 -4.08 10.70 -5.28
C ILE A 729 -4.94 10.66 -4.00
N TYR A 730 -5.05 11.78 -3.28
CA TYR A 730 -5.90 11.92 -2.09
C TYR A 730 -7.38 11.61 -2.39
N MET A 731 -7.92 12.22 -3.45
CA MET A 731 -9.31 12.04 -3.85
C MET A 731 -9.60 10.57 -4.17
N THR A 732 -8.72 9.90 -4.91
CA THR A 732 -8.87 8.49 -5.27
C THR A 732 -8.70 7.57 -4.06
N ALA A 733 -7.71 7.82 -3.20
CA ALA A 733 -7.47 7.01 -2.01
C ALA A 733 -8.67 7.02 -1.05
N LEU A 734 -9.24 8.19 -0.75
CA LEU A 734 -10.41 8.28 0.14
C LEU A 734 -11.71 7.81 -0.54
N SER A 735 -11.89 8.02 -1.85
CA SER A 735 -13.02 7.41 -2.59
C SER A 735 -12.97 5.89 -2.54
N VAL A 736 -11.79 5.29 -2.75
CA VAL A 736 -11.62 3.84 -2.59
C VAL A 736 -11.92 3.45 -1.14
N CYS A 737 -11.21 4.00 -0.14
CA CYS A 737 -11.42 3.64 1.27
C CYS A 737 -12.86 3.81 1.78
N SER A 738 -13.66 4.69 1.19
CA SER A 738 -15.10 4.81 1.48
C SER A 738 -15.91 3.65 0.90
N LEU A 739 -15.57 3.16 -0.30
CA LEU A 739 -16.11 1.93 -0.89
C LEU A 739 -15.55 0.64 -0.26
N GLU A 740 -14.52 0.72 0.59
CA GLU A 740 -13.97 -0.43 1.30
C GLU A 740 -14.67 -0.76 2.62
N VAL A 741 -15.51 0.14 3.12
CA VAL A 741 -15.94 0.18 4.54
C VAL A 741 -16.47 -1.17 5.05
N TYR A 742 -17.25 -1.88 4.21
CA TYR A 742 -17.88 -3.18 4.43
C TYR A 742 -16.95 -4.24 5.06
N TYR A 743 -15.71 -4.33 4.59
CA TYR A 743 -14.70 -5.28 5.06
C TYR A 743 -13.51 -4.60 5.76
N ARG A 744 -13.30 -3.30 5.50
CA ARG A 744 -12.18 -2.55 6.08
C ARG A 744 -12.36 -2.30 7.57
N HIS A 745 -13.60 -2.09 8.01
CA HIS A 745 -13.95 -1.71 9.37
C HIS A 745 -15.15 -2.52 9.87
N LEU A 746 -14.92 -3.59 10.65
CA LEU A 746 -16.00 -4.35 11.27
C LEU A 746 -16.90 -3.43 12.12
N PRO A 747 -18.25 -3.53 12.03
CA PRO A 747 -19.16 -2.68 12.81
C PRO A 747 -18.96 -2.84 14.32
N ILE A 748 -19.10 -1.75 15.08
CA ILE A 748 -18.91 -1.77 16.54
C ILE A 748 -20.14 -2.29 17.29
N PHE A 749 -21.36 -1.98 16.82
CA PHE A 749 -22.61 -2.30 17.53
C PHE A 749 -23.38 -3.51 16.98
N ARG A 750 -22.83 -4.23 16.01
CA ARG A 750 -23.44 -5.45 15.43
C ARG A 750 -22.36 -6.41 14.92
N GLN A 751 -22.63 -7.71 15.00
CA GLN A 751 -21.77 -8.75 14.44
C GLN A 751 -22.16 -9.05 13.00
N ILE A 752 -21.17 -9.22 12.13
CA ILE A 752 -21.32 -9.90 10.84
C ILE A 752 -21.38 -11.40 11.12
N LYS A 753 -22.19 -12.17 10.36
CA LYS A 753 -22.38 -13.62 10.59
C LYS A 753 -22.10 -14.39 9.31
N LEU A 754 -20.86 -14.85 9.18
CA LEU A 754 -20.41 -15.68 8.07
C LEU A 754 -20.75 -17.15 8.35
N ASP A 755 -21.26 -17.87 7.34
CA ASP A 755 -21.89 -19.21 7.44
C ASP A 755 -20.93 -20.38 7.14
#